data_AF-A0A946TVY4-F1
#
_entry.id   AF-A0A946TVY4-F1
#
_cell.length_a   1.000
_cell.length_b   1.000
_cell.length_c   1.000
_cell.angle_alpha   90.00
_cell.angle_beta   90.00
_cell.angle_gamma   90.00
#
_symmetry.space_group_name_H-M   'P 1'
#
loop_
_entity.id
_entity.type
_entity.pdbx_description
1 polymer ?
#
loop_
_entity_poly.entity_id
_entity_poly.type
_entity_poly.pdbx_seq_one_letter_code
_entity_poly.pdbx_strand_id
1 'polypeptide(L)'
;MKVTTPSKLFINRIRQILSGNEVDASVEGLAIEFENFCKDALSRLEECCEKNIAEEAVRIAESEVPLMESLETLEKFSLFSEWVSFCQQNSLKEPEVIPAGSTERLVDIYKKWAGVNDFLWKKYRDAAIRKDDSLLLSYAGRILKVNPSDEAAKDETKRILRRYFRNEIKELDELVVSDDRLSAMAIVDRLDQLPFDDLKKGKSWEKAIQWLNAERKASDEKIASRLITALPTQCSERALEAVRSTVDEIELIIRTHRIDLDQDADDILSKSKEWIIEEEDRIDKEEKSKDVSERFTKEITNLESNWHVVLKSPLKEIEGSRRKLTNCWSEVQKLDLELPDGVNERVKEYKSQLDERIGKLKRKLRRRLIAKVGIFLTVASFISLYVFAQLRSTTLKEQFEGYKLSRTVRPFEKLVKSTDTYRWPIAFLARMGPEIKNAKTWIDFELDQYQVLYDKITDLNIEADSGFGRPINEYWDEFIKLRKGIVDSATDLKIELNKYIEPLERKWENHRISYVSDQRARRRKVLKDISSLLNSSPKLSIVARNEEYVKRAHSINDELDDSMQVVIPPASLSDQTKEEVKSIGPGMKELILQIDSFRDVIKKMGKSTTYEEFTVAMGSFTGKSFLGTPEQAAANLLVENNKKHVDVVGEILRPGQSKGWTFFLQNRNKEKIFPKEIEEAERVVLNQISKDEKYVNLHKCFFTEIPSGRTFHKFCDGPTKLRNRKVGSNSIVERSGYFFDDAKFVSGKFEYFDSGVFELKDQQLKKAKGITLSSEEMTQESVLFNSVRPTQRMMSQSQQYYKDGILIIFDEIILAEKVSPLYRAYLQTEFAKAIQRRPHGWGLILAPRFLSDLKLIQTKKPPILGRNDWMVESRYSEEEQNLKEFYDSKKGESYVLEAKVNRGLIEGVIETGFAYAGYVNHDGALVLQDSAKSAKVLYGSPSPDKHAIALYRKNEEGEEDLLGGGKSEGWKLEGSVVPFTPLLYFKGDRQAVIGAVASEQGLAEERIRSLAISFFIEVE
;
A
#
# COMPACT_ATOMS: atom_id res chain seq x y z
N MET A 1 -18.22 -26.29 10.27
CA MET A 1 -18.28 -25.40 9.10
C MET A 1 -17.53 -24.16 9.46
N LYS A 2 -16.20 -24.28 9.38
CA LYS A 2 -15.35 -23.11 9.25
C LYS A 2 -15.71 -22.48 7.90
N VAL A 3 -16.68 -21.57 7.91
CA VAL A 3 -16.72 -20.52 6.89
C VAL A 3 -15.54 -19.62 7.24
N THR A 4 -14.34 -20.10 6.95
CA THR A 4 -13.13 -19.32 7.11
C THR A 4 -12.98 -18.52 5.83
N THR A 5 -13.80 -17.47 5.72
CA THR A 5 -13.47 -16.36 4.82
C THR A 5 -12.06 -15.87 5.19
N PRO A 6 -11.26 -15.42 4.23
CA PRO A 6 -9.92 -14.89 4.49
C PRO A 6 -9.90 -13.87 5.64
N SER A 7 -10.91 -12.98 5.70
CA SER A 7 -11.11 -12.03 6.80
C SER A 7 -11.19 -12.68 8.19
N LYS A 8 -11.94 -13.79 8.33
CA LYS A 8 -12.08 -14.52 9.60
C LYS A 8 -10.82 -15.30 9.97
N LEU A 9 -10.05 -15.77 8.98
CA LEU A 9 -8.75 -16.40 9.22
C LEU A 9 -7.75 -15.41 9.80
N PHE A 10 -7.67 -14.21 9.20
CA PHE A 10 -6.82 -13.15 9.73
C PHE A 10 -7.20 -12.78 11.15
N ILE A 11 -8.49 -12.53 11.42
CA ILE A 11 -8.98 -12.20 12.76
C ILE A 11 -8.65 -13.29 13.79
N ASN A 12 -8.79 -14.56 13.43
CA ASN A 12 -8.46 -15.67 14.34
C ASN A 12 -6.95 -15.77 14.62
N ARG A 13 -6.10 -15.58 13.60
CA ARG A 13 -4.63 -15.55 13.78
C ARG A 13 -4.20 -14.36 14.63
N ILE A 14 -4.79 -13.19 14.39
CA ILE A 14 -4.55 -11.97 15.18
C ILE A 14 -4.97 -12.20 16.64
N ARG A 15 -6.15 -12.77 16.89
CA ARG A 15 -6.60 -13.13 18.24
C ARG A 15 -5.62 -14.06 18.96
N GLN A 16 -5.10 -15.06 18.26
CA GLN A 16 -4.12 -15.98 18.82
C GLN A 16 -2.82 -15.27 19.21
N ILE A 17 -2.33 -14.36 18.37
CA ILE A 17 -1.10 -13.59 18.66
C ILE A 17 -1.30 -12.64 19.83
N LEU A 18 -2.41 -11.87 19.83
CA LEU A 18 -2.76 -10.99 20.94
C LEU A 18 -2.93 -11.75 22.26
N SER A 19 -3.33 -13.03 22.21
CA SER A 19 -3.41 -13.89 23.40
C SER A 19 -2.06 -14.48 23.86
N GLY A 20 -1.10 -14.64 22.95
CA GLY A 20 0.20 -15.29 23.20
C GLY A 20 1.34 -14.33 23.57
N ASN A 21 1.25 -13.05 23.17
CA ASN A 21 2.21 -11.98 23.46
C ASN A 21 3.67 -12.24 23.03
N GLU A 22 3.92 -13.21 22.13
CA GLU A 22 5.23 -13.48 21.53
C GLU A 22 5.30 -12.92 20.09
N VAL A 23 6.40 -12.24 19.76
CA VAL A 23 6.66 -11.70 18.42
C VAL A 23 7.69 -12.58 17.72
N ASP A 24 7.29 -13.21 16.63
CA ASP A 24 8.17 -13.98 15.74
C ASP A 24 8.05 -13.48 14.28
N ALA A 25 8.83 -14.06 13.36
CA ALA A 25 8.77 -13.73 11.93
C ALA A 25 7.40 -14.04 11.28
N SER A 26 6.58 -14.90 11.89
CA SER A 26 5.22 -15.17 11.44
C SER A 26 4.25 -14.03 11.81
N VAL A 27 4.53 -13.26 12.86
CA VAL A 27 3.73 -12.08 13.26
C VAL A 27 3.94 -10.91 12.30
N GLU A 28 5.18 -10.66 11.88
CA GLU A 28 5.51 -9.61 10.90
C GLU A 28 4.87 -9.91 9.53
N GLY A 29 4.98 -11.17 9.07
CA GLY A 29 4.30 -11.61 7.84
C GLY A 29 2.79 -11.45 7.92
N LEU A 30 2.16 -11.78 9.06
CA LEU A 30 0.73 -11.60 9.26
C LEU A 30 0.30 -10.13 9.22
N ALA A 31 1.07 -9.23 9.83
CA ALA A 31 0.77 -7.80 9.82
C ALA A 31 0.76 -7.23 8.40
N ILE A 32 1.73 -7.64 7.56
CA ILE A 32 1.80 -7.25 6.15
C ILE A 32 0.64 -7.87 5.35
N GLU A 33 0.34 -9.15 5.52
CA GLU A 33 -0.77 -9.81 4.82
C GLU A 33 -2.11 -9.17 5.18
N PHE A 34 -2.33 -8.85 6.46
CA PHE A 34 -3.57 -8.24 6.93
C PHE A 34 -3.72 -6.79 6.47
N GLU A 35 -2.65 -5.99 6.46
CA GLU A 35 -2.68 -4.63 5.93
C GLU A 35 -3.02 -4.60 4.43
N ASN A 36 -2.39 -5.46 3.65
CA ASN A 36 -2.70 -5.60 2.22
C ASN A 36 -4.16 -6.02 2.00
N PHE A 37 -4.69 -6.92 2.85
CA PHE A 37 -6.09 -7.34 2.77
C PHE A 37 -7.07 -6.19 3.07
N CYS A 38 -6.78 -5.36 4.09
CA CYS A 38 -7.58 -4.17 4.41
C CYS A 38 -7.55 -3.15 3.25
N LYS A 39 -6.38 -2.93 2.66
CA LYS A 39 -6.20 -2.05 1.50
C LYS A 39 -6.96 -2.52 0.27
N ASP A 40 -6.87 -3.80 -0.07
CA ASP A 40 -7.62 -4.39 -1.19
C ASP A 40 -9.13 -4.22 -0.97
N ALA A 41 -9.62 -4.50 0.25
CA ALA A 41 -11.04 -4.33 0.57
C ALA A 41 -11.51 -2.88 0.40
N LEU A 42 -10.71 -1.90 0.83
CA LEU A 42 -11.04 -0.47 0.68
C LEU A 42 -10.98 -0.03 -0.79
N SER A 43 -9.91 -0.38 -1.51
CA SER A 43 -9.74 -0.03 -2.92
C SER A 43 -10.87 -0.61 -3.78
N ARG A 44 -11.30 -1.85 -3.51
CA ARG A 44 -12.44 -2.46 -4.21
C ARG A 44 -13.77 -1.81 -3.86
N LEU A 45 -13.96 -1.38 -2.60
CA LEU A 45 -15.15 -0.62 -2.21
C LEU A 45 -15.21 0.73 -2.94
N GLU A 46 -14.08 1.44 -3.03
CA GLU A 46 -13.97 2.69 -3.79
C GLU A 46 -14.26 2.47 -5.27
N GLU A 47 -13.69 1.43 -5.88
CA GLU A 47 -14.00 1.09 -7.28
C GLU A 47 -15.50 0.81 -7.48
N CYS A 48 -16.14 0.07 -6.57
CA CYS A 48 -17.59 -0.14 -6.60
C CYS A 48 -18.37 1.18 -6.50
N CYS A 49 -17.91 2.15 -5.69
CA CYS A 49 -18.54 3.45 -5.55
C CYS A 49 -18.37 4.35 -6.77
N GLU A 50 -17.27 4.24 -7.51
CA GLU A 50 -16.97 5.03 -8.70
C GLU A 50 -17.74 4.57 -9.95
N LYS A 51 -18.20 3.32 -10.00
CA LYS A 51 -18.97 2.84 -11.16
C LYS A 51 -20.36 3.47 -11.21
N ASN A 52 -20.71 4.00 -12.38
CA ASN A 52 -22.04 4.54 -12.66
C ASN A 52 -23.11 3.44 -12.87
N ILE A 53 -22.70 2.20 -13.14
CA ILE A 53 -23.60 1.07 -13.41
C ILE A 53 -23.56 0.11 -12.22
N ALA A 54 -24.70 -0.02 -11.53
CA ALA A 54 -24.82 -0.86 -10.32
C ALA A 54 -24.50 -2.35 -10.59
N GLU A 55 -24.82 -2.87 -11.78
CA GLU A 55 -24.47 -4.24 -12.16
C GLU A 55 -22.95 -4.48 -12.19
N GLU A 56 -22.18 -3.55 -12.76
CA GLU A 56 -20.73 -3.65 -12.84
C GLU A 56 -20.09 -3.55 -11.45
N ALA A 57 -20.59 -2.62 -10.62
CA ALA A 57 -20.17 -2.47 -9.24
C ALA A 57 -20.40 -3.76 -8.43
N VAL A 58 -21.56 -4.41 -8.58
CA VAL A 58 -21.86 -5.68 -7.90
C VAL A 58 -20.96 -6.82 -8.41
N ARG A 59 -20.65 -6.85 -9.71
CA ARG A 59 -19.72 -7.86 -10.25
C ARG A 59 -18.29 -7.72 -9.69
N ILE A 60 -17.83 -6.49 -9.45
CA ILE A 60 -16.53 -6.20 -8.81
C ILE A 60 -16.56 -6.59 -7.32
N ALA A 61 -17.65 -6.30 -6.62
CA ALA A 61 -17.82 -6.72 -5.23
C ALA A 61 -17.83 -8.26 -5.06
N GLU A 62 -18.20 -8.99 -6.11
CA GLU A 62 -18.30 -10.45 -6.14
C GLU A 62 -17.11 -11.13 -6.85
N SER A 63 -16.08 -10.39 -7.28
CA SER A 63 -14.86 -10.99 -7.84
C SER A 63 -14.00 -11.59 -6.72
N GLU A 64 -13.44 -12.77 -6.97
CA GLU A 64 -12.51 -13.47 -6.06
C GLU A 64 -13.09 -13.78 -4.66
N VAL A 65 -12.87 -12.89 -3.68
CA VAL A 65 -13.36 -12.96 -2.30
C VAL A 65 -14.54 -12.01 -2.14
N PRO A 66 -15.69 -12.46 -1.59
CA PRO A 66 -16.85 -11.59 -1.41
C PRO A 66 -16.54 -10.38 -0.53
N LEU A 67 -16.65 -9.19 -1.12
CA LEU A 67 -16.29 -7.94 -0.45
C LEU A 67 -17.22 -7.63 0.72
N MET A 68 -18.53 -7.89 0.57
CA MET A 68 -19.55 -7.61 1.60
C MET A 68 -19.33 -8.38 2.91
N GLU A 69 -18.81 -9.61 2.84
CA GLU A 69 -18.48 -10.37 4.05
C GLU A 69 -17.15 -9.93 4.66
N SER A 70 -16.19 -9.55 3.82
CA SER A 70 -14.90 -9.06 4.26
C SER A 70 -15.05 -7.74 5.03
N LEU A 71 -15.76 -6.77 4.46
CA LEU A 71 -16.06 -5.49 5.10
C LEU A 71 -16.83 -5.68 6.41
N GLU A 72 -17.90 -6.48 6.42
CA GLU A 72 -18.67 -6.71 7.65
C GLU A 72 -17.80 -7.34 8.76
N THR A 73 -16.96 -8.31 8.39
CA THR A 73 -16.12 -8.99 9.38
C THR A 73 -15.05 -8.05 9.95
N LEU A 74 -14.45 -7.22 9.10
CA LEU A 74 -13.43 -6.25 9.52
C LEU A 74 -14.04 -5.11 10.34
N GLU A 75 -15.19 -4.59 9.93
CA GLU A 75 -15.93 -3.52 10.63
C GLU A 75 -16.39 -3.98 12.03
N LYS A 76 -16.72 -5.26 12.20
CA LYS A 76 -17.12 -5.87 13.48
C LYS A 76 -15.95 -6.45 14.28
N PHE A 77 -14.70 -6.23 13.86
CA PHE A 77 -13.56 -6.79 14.57
C PHE A 77 -13.23 -5.99 15.84
N SER A 78 -13.67 -6.49 16.98
CA SER A 78 -13.54 -5.81 18.29
C SER A 78 -12.11 -5.52 18.74
N LEU A 79 -11.13 -6.34 18.33
CA LEU A 79 -9.71 -6.18 18.73
C LEU A 79 -8.90 -5.41 17.68
N PHE A 80 -9.54 -4.70 16.74
CA PHE A 80 -8.83 -3.97 15.70
C PHE A 80 -7.93 -2.88 16.28
N SER A 81 -8.43 -2.11 17.25
CA SER A 81 -7.67 -1.06 17.95
C SER A 81 -6.50 -1.61 18.76
N GLU A 82 -6.68 -2.76 19.40
CA GLU A 82 -5.62 -3.47 20.13
C GLU A 82 -4.54 -3.98 19.18
N TRP A 83 -4.92 -4.52 18.02
CA TRP A 83 -3.98 -4.95 16.99
C TRP A 83 -3.18 -3.78 16.40
N VAL A 84 -3.82 -2.63 16.13
CA VAL A 84 -3.11 -1.42 15.70
C VAL A 84 -2.11 -0.97 16.76
N SER A 85 -2.53 -0.95 18.03
CA SER A 85 -1.66 -0.59 19.16
C SER A 85 -0.48 -1.56 19.30
N PHE A 86 -0.73 -2.86 19.13
CA PHE A 86 0.29 -3.90 19.13
C PHE A 86 1.28 -3.74 17.98
N CYS A 87 0.81 -3.43 16.76
CA CYS A 87 1.67 -3.14 15.62
C CYS A 87 2.54 -1.90 15.87
N GLN A 88 1.96 -0.83 16.41
CA GLN A 88 2.68 0.41 16.75
C GLN A 88 3.77 0.16 17.79
N GLN A 89 3.44 -0.56 18.88
CA GLN A 89 4.39 -0.86 19.95
C GLN A 89 5.55 -1.73 19.48
N ASN A 90 5.32 -2.62 18.51
CA ASN A 90 6.32 -3.56 17.99
C ASN A 90 6.94 -3.12 16.65
N SER A 91 6.73 -1.88 16.20
CA SER A 91 7.23 -1.35 14.92
C SER A 91 6.84 -2.19 13.69
N LEU A 92 5.65 -2.81 13.71
CA LEU A 92 5.07 -3.58 12.61
C LEU A 92 4.21 -2.70 11.70
N LYS A 93 3.86 -3.21 10.51
CA LYS A 93 3.00 -2.50 9.57
C LYS A 93 1.59 -2.33 10.14
N GLU A 94 1.14 -1.08 10.24
CA GLU A 94 -0.21 -0.73 10.71
C GLU A 94 -1.26 -0.94 9.61
N PRO A 95 -2.34 -1.69 9.88
CA PRO A 95 -3.42 -1.90 8.92
C PRO A 95 -4.30 -0.65 8.77
N GLU A 96 -4.85 -0.45 7.58
CA GLU A 96 -5.74 0.67 7.29
C GLU A 96 -7.13 0.45 7.91
N VAL A 97 -7.68 1.49 8.54
CA VAL A 97 -8.96 1.42 9.27
C VAL A 97 -10.11 1.38 8.28
N ILE A 98 -10.98 0.37 8.40
CA ILE A 98 -12.22 0.32 7.62
C ILE A 98 -13.22 1.34 8.20
N PRO A 99 -13.69 2.33 7.42
CA PRO A 99 -14.67 3.29 7.91
C PRO A 99 -15.99 2.62 8.31
N ALA A 100 -16.58 3.06 9.41
CA ALA A 100 -17.93 2.65 9.79
C ALA A 100 -18.95 3.03 8.69
N GLY A 101 -19.89 2.14 8.39
CA GLY A 101 -20.87 2.30 7.32
C GLY A 101 -20.42 1.76 5.96
N SER A 102 -19.23 1.15 5.86
CA SER A 102 -18.69 0.60 4.61
C SER A 102 -19.53 -0.57 4.09
N THR A 103 -20.01 -1.43 4.99
CA THR A 103 -20.90 -2.54 4.64
C THR A 103 -22.25 -2.02 4.11
N GLU A 104 -22.87 -1.06 4.79
CA GLU A 104 -24.14 -0.45 4.37
C GLU A 104 -24.03 0.22 3.01
N ARG A 105 -22.95 0.98 2.77
CA ARG A 105 -22.68 1.60 1.46
C ARG A 105 -22.66 0.58 0.33
N LEU A 106 -22.02 -0.56 0.56
CA LEU A 106 -21.99 -1.63 -0.44
C LEU A 106 -23.36 -2.28 -0.62
N VAL A 107 -24.11 -2.53 0.46
CA VAL A 107 -25.48 -3.06 0.38
C VAL A 107 -26.40 -2.13 -0.43
N ASP A 108 -26.26 -0.82 -0.30
CA ASP A 108 -27.03 0.15 -1.07
C ASP A 108 -26.70 0.08 -2.58
N ILE A 109 -25.45 -0.21 -2.95
CA ILE A 109 -25.08 -0.46 -4.35
C ILE A 109 -25.77 -1.72 -4.88
N TYR A 110 -25.83 -2.79 -4.08
CA TYR A 110 -26.53 -4.02 -4.47
C TYR A 110 -28.03 -3.78 -4.68
N LYS A 111 -28.67 -3.01 -3.79
CA LYS A 111 -30.10 -2.68 -3.90
C LYS A 111 -30.45 -1.83 -5.12
N LYS A 112 -29.51 -1.07 -5.67
CA LYS A 112 -29.71 -0.28 -6.90
C LYS A 112 -29.84 -1.15 -8.16
N TRP A 113 -29.32 -2.38 -8.14
CA TRP A 113 -29.40 -3.27 -9.31
C TRP A 113 -30.62 -4.18 -9.24
N ALA A 114 -31.59 -3.98 -10.15
CA ALA A 114 -32.81 -4.79 -10.20
C ALA A 114 -32.57 -6.30 -10.39
N GLY A 115 -31.47 -6.69 -11.08
CA GLY A 115 -31.12 -8.09 -11.35
C GLY A 115 -30.35 -8.81 -10.23
N VAL A 116 -30.11 -8.15 -9.09
CA VAL A 116 -29.22 -8.66 -8.04
C VAL A 116 -29.69 -9.98 -7.42
N ASN A 117 -31.00 -10.13 -7.17
CA ASN A 117 -31.55 -11.34 -6.58
C ASN A 117 -31.35 -12.55 -7.50
N ASP A 118 -31.66 -12.41 -8.80
CA ASP A 118 -31.47 -13.49 -9.78
C ASP A 118 -29.99 -13.86 -9.94
N PHE A 119 -29.10 -12.87 -9.90
CA PHE A 119 -27.66 -13.07 -9.94
C PHE A 119 -27.16 -13.86 -8.72
N LEU A 120 -27.55 -13.45 -7.51
CA LEU A 120 -27.14 -14.12 -6.27
C LEU A 120 -27.73 -15.53 -6.18
N TRP A 121 -29.00 -15.72 -6.56
CA TRP A 121 -29.62 -17.04 -6.63
C TRP A 121 -29.02 -17.95 -7.71
N LYS A 122 -28.49 -17.39 -8.80
CA LYS A 122 -27.72 -18.16 -9.79
C LYS A 122 -26.39 -18.64 -9.20
N LYS A 123 -25.65 -17.75 -8.53
CA LYS A 123 -24.41 -18.10 -7.84
C LYS A 123 -24.62 -19.11 -6.71
N TYR A 124 -25.72 -18.98 -5.97
CA TYR A 124 -26.18 -19.94 -4.98
C TYR A 124 -26.40 -21.34 -5.61
N ARG A 125 -27.10 -21.40 -6.76
CA ARG A 125 -27.32 -22.66 -7.48
C ARG A 125 -26.01 -23.28 -7.97
N ASP A 126 -25.08 -22.47 -8.46
CA ASP A 126 -23.74 -22.94 -8.86
C ASP A 126 -22.97 -23.53 -7.66
N ALA A 127 -23.04 -22.88 -6.49
CA ALA A 127 -22.47 -23.42 -5.24
C ALA A 127 -23.17 -24.72 -4.80
N ALA A 128 -24.48 -24.84 -5.04
CA ALA A 128 -25.26 -26.00 -4.64
C ALA A 128 -24.88 -27.23 -5.47
N ILE A 129 -24.63 -27.04 -6.77
CA ILE A 129 -24.12 -28.07 -7.67
C ILE A 129 -22.74 -28.57 -7.20
N ARG A 130 -21.89 -27.65 -6.71
CA ARG A 130 -20.55 -27.97 -6.18
C ARG A 130 -20.59 -28.61 -4.78
N LYS A 131 -21.76 -28.64 -4.13
CA LYS A 131 -21.95 -29.10 -2.74
C LYS A 131 -21.05 -28.36 -1.73
N ASP A 132 -20.78 -27.09 -2.00
CA ASP A 132 -19.97 -26.25 -1.12
C ASP A 132 -20.90 -25.51 -0.14
N ASP A 133 -21.12 -26.15 1.01
CA ASP A 133 -22.00 -25.60 2.04
C ASP A 133 -21.56 -24.21 2.52
N SER A 134 -20.25 -23.90 2.47
CA SER A 134 -19.69 -22.63 2.95
C SER A 134 -20.09 -21.51 2.01
N LEU A 135 -19.93 -21.75 0.70
CA LEU A 135 -20.43 -20.83 -0.33
C LEU A 135 -21.95 -20.73 -0.33
N LEU A 136 -22.67 -21.81 -0.03
CA LEU A 136 -24.13 -21.77 0.07
C LEU A 136 -24.60 -20.84 1.18
N LEU A 137 -24.03 -20.97 2.38
CA LEU A 137 -24.37 -20.10 3.51
C LEU A 137 -23.97 -18.65 3.24
N SER A 138 -22.83 -18.45 2.58
CA SER A 138 -22.32 -17.15 2.15
C SER A 138 -23.28 -16.44 1.18
N TYR A 139 -23.73 -17.12 0.11
CA TYR A 139 -24.69 -16.55 -0.84
C TYR A 139 -26.07 -16.35 -0.21
N ALA A 140 -26.56 -17.29 0.60
CA ALA A 140 -27.83 -17.15 1.30
C ALA A 140 -27.81 -15.94 2.27
N GLY A 141 -26.70 -15.72 2.98
CA GLY A 141 -26.49 -14.54 3.82
C GLY A 141 -26.49 -13.24 3.04
N ARG A 142 -25.82 -13.18 1.88
CA ARG A 142 -25.87 -11.99 0.99
C ARG A 142 -27.27 -11.72 0.46
N ILE A 143 -28.00 -12.75 0.04
CA ILE A 143 -29.40 -12.62 -0.40
C ILE A 143 -30.24 -11.99 0.71
N LEU A 144 -30.10 -12.46 1.96
CA LEU A 144 -30.83 -11.91 3.10
C LEU A 144 -30.42 -10.49 3.48
N LYS A 145 -29.16 -10.10 3.26
CA LYS A 145 -28.73 -8.69 3.48
C LYS A 145 -29.31 -7.73 2.46
N VAL A 146 -29.39 -8.15 1.20
CA VAL A 146 -29.95 -7.33 0.11
C VAL A 146 -31.48 -7.33 0.18
N ASN A 147 -32.08 -8.49 0.45
CA ASN A 147 -33.52 -8.71 0.58
C ASN A 147 -33.86 -9.49 1.86
N PRO A 148 -34.02 -8.80 3.01
CA PRO A 148 -34.33 -9.44 4.29
C PRO A 148 -35.68 -10.18 4.34
N SER A 149 -36.56 -9.93 3.37
CA SER A 149 -37.89 -10.55 3.28
C SER A 149 -37.91 -11.82 2.41
N ASP A 150 -36.76 -12.27 1.88
CA ASP A 150 -36.67 -13.49 1.07
C ASP A 150 -36.86 -14.74 1.94
N GLU A 151 -38.09 -15.28 1.97
CA GLU A 151 -38.43 -16.47 2.76
C GLU A 151 -37.68 -17.72 2.30
N ALA A 152 -37.37 -17.87 1.01
CA ALA A 152 -36.62 -19.01 0.50
C ALA A 152 -35.18 -19.01 1.01
N ALA A 153 -34.54 -17.83 1.05
CA ALA A 153 -33.20 -17.69 1.60
C ALA A 153 -33.17 -17.90 3.13
N LYS A 154 -34.23 -17.49 3.86
CA LYS A 154 -34.38 -17.77 5.30
C LYS A 154 -34.48 -19.26 5.58
N ASP A 155 -35.37 -19.96 4.87
CA ASP A 155 -35.60 -21.39 5.03
C ASP A 155 -34.34 -22.20 4.68
N GLU A 156 -33.65 -21.80 3.61
CA GLU A 156 -32.45 -22.48 3.15
C GLU A 156 -31.26 -22.25 4.09
N THR A 157 -31.08 -21.03 4.59
CA THR A 157 -30.10 -20.71 5.66
C THR A 157 -30.36 -21.57 6.89
N LYS A 158 -31.62 -21.64 7.33
CA LYS A 158 -32.05 -22.47 8.46
C LYS A 158 -31.76 -23.95 8.18
N ARG A 159 -32.01 -24.44 6.96
CA ARG A 159 -31.76 -25.84 6.54
C ARG A 159 -30.28 -26.18 6.60
N ILE A 160 -29.41 -25.34 6.03
CA ILE A 160 -27.96 -25.52 6.00
C ILE A 160 -27.40 -25.53 7.42
N LEU A 161 -27.75 -24.52 8.22
CA LEU A 161 -27.30 -24.39 9.60
C LEU A 161 -27.81 -25.54 10.50
N ARG A 162 -29.04 -26.02 10.27
CA ARG A 162 -29.58 -27.17 11.00
C ARG A 162 -28.92 -28.50 10.62
N ARG A 163 -28.58 -28.68 9.33
CA ARG A 163 -27.78 -29.83 8.88
C ARG A 163 -26.38 -29.79 9.47
N TYR A 164 -25.77 -28.61 9.48
CA TYR A 164 -24.48 -28.36 10.09
C TYR A 164 -24.48 -28.73 11.58
N PHE A 165 -25.45 -28.23 12.34
CA PHE A 165 -25.63 -28.55 13.75
C PHE A 165 -25.71 -30.07 13.99
N ARG A 166 -26.50 -30.78 13.17
CA ARG A 166 -26.63 -32.25 13.27
C ARG A 166 -25.36 -33.03 12.93
N ASN A 167 -24.46 -32.46 12.13
CA ASN A 167 -23.19 -33.12 11.81
C ASN A 167 -22.18 -32.93 12.94
N GLU A 168 -22.01 -31.70 13.44
CA GLU A 168 -21.07 -31.42 14.53
C GLU A 168 -21.53 -32.03 15.85
N ILE A 169 -22.84 -32.20 16.08
CA ILE A 169 -23.29 -32.87 17.32
C ILE A 169 -22.89 -34.35 17.34
N LYS A 170 -22.74 -35.01 16.19
CA LYS A 170 -22.21 -36.38 16.11
C LYS A 170 -20.72 -36.42 16.43
N GLU A 171 -19.96 -35.43 15.95
CA GLU A 171 -18.56 -35.26 16.29
C GLU A 171 -18.38 -34.93 17.78
N LEU A 172 -19.27 -34.11 18.34
CA LEU A 172 -19.31 -33.84 19.79
C LEU A 172 -19.56 -35.11 20.61
N ASP A 173 -20.45 -35.99 20.16
CA ASP A 173 -20.68 -37.28 20.81
C ASP A 173 -19.40 -38.12 20.86
N GLU A 174 -18.64 -38.18 19.76
CA GLU A 174 -17.36 -38.90 19.70
C GLU A 174 -16.30 -38.27 20.63
N LEU A 175 -16.19 -36.94 20.64
CA LEU A 175 -15.20 -36.21 21.45
C LEU A 175 -15.49 -36.27 22.96
N VAL A 176 -16.76 -36.25 23.35
CA VAL A 176 -17.15 -36.38 24.75
C VAL A 176 -16.93 -37.81 25.26
N VAL A 177 -17.05 -38.82 24.39
CA VAL A 177 -16.72 -40.22 24.70
C VAL A 177 -15.21 -40.42 24.83
N SER A 178 -14.39 -39.73 24.02
CA SER A 178 -12.93 -39.78 24.11
C SER A 178 -12.32 -38.88 25.21
N ASP A 179 -13.15 -38.15 25.97
CA ASP A 179 -12.79 -37.14 26.98
C ASP A 179 -11.86 -36.02 26.44
N ASP A 180 -11.92 -35.71 25.14
CA ASP A 180 -11.22 -34.56 24.55
C ASP A 180 -11.99 -33.26 24.84
N ARG A 181 -11.75 -32.72 26.04
CA ARG A 181 -12.49 -31.58 26.58
C ARG A 181 -12.34 -30.32 25.76
N LEU A 182 -11.13 -30.00 25.31
CA LEU A 182 -10.84 -28.75 24.59
C LEU A 182 -11.57 -28.74 23.23
N SER A 183 -11.49 -29.84 22.48
CA SER A 183 -12.18 -29.97 21.20
C SER A 183 -13.70 -29.98 21.37
N ALA A 184 -14.22 -30.67 22.40
CA ALA A 184 -15.64 -30.71 22.71
C ALA A 184 -16.20 -29.33 23.11
N MET A 185 -15.48 -28.59 23.95
CA MET A 185 -15.83 -27.21 24.35
C MET A 185 -15.85 -26.28 23.13
N ALA A 186 -14.87 -26.40 22.23
CA ALA A 186 -14.83 -25.59 21.02
C ALA A 186 -16.00 -25.88 20.07
N ILE A 187 -16.47 -27.14 19.97
CA ILE A 187 -17.67 -27.47 19.20
C ILE A 187 -18.91 -26.86 19.86
N VAL A 188 -19.09 -27.07 21.17
CA VAL A 188 -20.27 -26.56 21.88
C VAL A 188 -20.34 -25.05 21.85
N ASP A 189 -19.23 -24.34 22.05
CA ASP A 189 -19.16 -22.88 21.97
C ASP A 189 -19.71 -22.35 20.64
N ARG A 190 -19.34 -22.99 19.52
CA ARG A 190 -19.84 -22.63 18.19
C ARG A 190 -21.32 -22.97 17.99
N LEU A 191 -21.77 -24.11 18.52
CA LEU A 191 -23.13 -24.57 18.35
C LEU A 191 -24.11 -23.82 19.26
N ASP A 192 -23.68 -23.34 20.42
CA ASP A 192 -24.52 -22.61 21.36
C ASP A 192 -24.96 -21.25 20.82
N GLN A 193 -24.14 -20.67 19.94
CA GLN A 193 -24.46 -19.43 19.22
C GLN A 193 -25.57 -19.60 18.16
N LEU A 194 -25.97 -20.83 17.83
CA LEU A 194 -27.00 -21.10 16.83
C LEU A 194 -28.41 -21.14 17.45
N PRO A 195 -29.45 -20.67 16.74
CA PRO A 195 -30.82 -20.51 17.29
C PRO A 195 -31.62 -21.83 17.31
N PHE A 196 -30.95 -22.98 17.46
CA PHE A 196 -31.58 -24.31 17.44
C PHE A 196 -31.65 -24.91 18.84
N ASP A 197 -32.28 -24.20 19.77
CA ASP A 197 -32.39 -24.65 21.17
C ASP A 197 -33.07 -26.03 21.29
N ASP A 198 -33.93 -26.38 20.34
CA ASP A 198 -34.57 -27.69 20.25
C ASP A 198 -33.57 -28.84 20.01
N LEU A 199 -32.38 -28.54 19.50
CA LEU A 199 -31.29 -29.48 19.23
C LEU A 199 -30.17 -29.45 20.28
N LYS A 200 -30.13 -28.42 21.15
CA LYS A 200 -29.15 -28.24 22.24
C LYS A 200 -29.47 -29.11 23.45
N LYS A 201 -29.53 -30.43 23.26
CA LYS A 201 -29.94 -31.39 24.29
C LYS A 201 -29.23 -32.73 24.12
N GLY A 202 -29.12 -33.48 25.21
CA GLY A 202 -28.47 -34.79 25.24
C GLY A 202 -27.23 -34.80 26.12
N LYS A 203 -26.80 -36.01 26.50
CA LYS A 203 -25.75 -36.20 27.52
C LYS A 203 -24.40 -35.58 27.11
N SER A 204 -24.01 -35.67 25.84
CA SER A 204 -22.75 -35.10 25.34
C SER A 204 -22.79 -33.58 25.32
N TRP A 205 -23.92 -33.00 24.89
CA TRP A 205 -24.16 -31.55 24.94
C TRP A 205 -24.07 -31.02 26.37
N GLU A 206 -24.82 -31.63 27.30
CA GLU A 206 -24.86 -31.24 28.71
C GLU A 206 -23.48 -31.33 29.39
N LYS A 207 -22.70 -32.38 29.08
CA LYS A 207 -21.36 -32.55 29.64
C LYS A 207 -20.36 -31.54 29.07
N ALA A 208 -20.39 -31.28 27.76
CA ALA A 208 -19.47 -30.34 27.12
C ALA A 208 -19.83 -28.87 27.39
N ILE A 209 -21.12 -28.51 27.51
CA ILE A 209 -21.53 -27.16 27.95
C ILE A 209 -21.17 -26.92 29.42
N GLN A 210 -21.20 -27.95 30.28
CA GLN A 210 -20.69 -27.85 31.65
C GLN A 210 -19.19 -27.58 31.67
N TRP A 211 -18.39 -28.27 30.84
CA TRP A 211 -16.97 -27.97 30.70
C TRP A 211 -16.72 -26.55 30.20
N LEU A 212 -17.45 -26.11 29.17
CA LEU A 212 -17.33 -24.76 28.62
C LEU A 212 -17.69 -23.68 29.66
N ASN A 213 -18.78 -23.88 30.40
CA ASN A 213 -19.21 -22.93 31.42
C ASN A 213 -18.26 -22.90 32.63
N ALA A 214 -17.65 -24.03 33.00
CA ALA A 214 -16.63 -24.08 34.04
C ALA A 214 -15.36 -23.32 33.64
N GLU A 215 -14.92 -23.47 32.38
CA GLU A 215 -13.74 -22.74 31.87
C GLU A 215 -14.03 -21.24 31.71
N ARG A 216 -15.20 -20.86 31.17
CA ARG A 216 -15.64 -19.46 31.10
C ARG A 216 -15.64 -18.83 32.49
N LYS A 217 -16.24 -19.51 33.48
CA LYS A 217 -16.23 -19.05 34.87
C LYS A 217 -14.80 -18.86 35.40
N ALA A 218 -13.90 -19.82 35.21
CA ALA A 218 -12.52 -19.71 35.69
C ALA A 218 -11.71 -18.60 34.97
N SER A 219 -11.99 -18.35 33.69
CA SER A 219 -11.41 -17.26 32.91
C SER A 219 -11.92 -15.89 33.39
N ASP A 220 -13.24 -15.75 33.52
CA ASP A 220 -13.88 -14.50 33.91
C ASP A 220 -13.57 -14.13 35.37
N GLU A 221 -13.40 -15.13 36.25
CA GLU A 221 -12.85 -14.93 37.60
C GLU A 221 -11.44 -14.31 37.57
N LYS A 222 -10.54 -14.80 36.70
CA LYS A 222 -9.19 -14.22 36.56
C LYS A 222 -9.22 -12.81 35.98
N ILE A 223 -10.10 -12.56 35.00
CA ILE A 223 -10.29 -11.22 34.41
C ILE A 223 -10.80 -10.25 35.49
N ALA A 224 -11.83 -10.64 36.25
CA ALA A 224 -12.34 -9.85 37.35
C ALA A 224 -11.26 -9.54 38.39
N SER A 225 -10.46 -10.53 38.83
CA SER A 225 -9.35 -10.29 39.77
C SER A 225 -8.31 -9.30 39.22
N ARG A 226 -7.97 -9.40 37.92
CA ARG A 226 -7.02 -8.48 37.28
C ARG A 226 -7.59 -7.06 37.18
N LEU A 227 -8.84 -6.92 36.77
CA LEU A 227 -9.53 -5.63 36.66
C LEU A 227 -9.65 -4.97 38.03
N ILE A 228 -10.02 -5.73 39.07
CA ILE A 228 -10.08 -5.24 40.45
C ILE A 228 -8.70 -4.76 40.93
N THR A 229 -7.62 -5.48 40.60
CA THR A 229 -6.25 -5.07 40.97
C THR A 229 -5.80 -3.79 40.24
N ALA A 230 -6.35 -3.53 39.05
CA ALA A 230 -6.02 -2.35 38.25
C ALA A 230 -6.80 -1.08 38.66
N LEU A 231 -8.00 -1.24 39.25
CA LEU A 231 -8.86 -0.13 39.66
C LEU A 231 -8.15 0.95 40.51
N PRO A 232 -7.35 0.61 41.55
CA PRO A 232 -6.63 1.62 42.34
C PRO A 232 -5.69 2.50 41.51
N THR A 233 -5.05 1.90 40.50
CA THR A 233 -4.14 2.62 39.59
C THR A 233 -4.93 3.55 38.68
N GLN A 234 -6.02 3.07 38.09
CA GLN A 234 -6.90 3.89 37.24
C GLN A 234 -7.53 5.06 38.00
N CYS A 235 -7.94 4.86 39.27
CA CYS A 235 -8.40 5.92 40.15
C CYS A 235 -7.28 6.94 40.43
N SER A 236 -6.03 6.50 40.61
CA SER A 236 -4.88 7.39 40.81
C SER A 236 -4.51 8.22 39.57
N GLU A 237 -4.72 7.65 38.38
CA GLU A 237 -4.53 8.31 37.07
C GLU A 237 -5.72 9.21 36.68
N ARG A 238 -6.79 9.21 37.48
CA ARG A 238 -8.02 10.00 37.29
C ARG A 238 -8.76 9.74 35.97
N ALA A 239 -8.72 8.50 35.48
CA ALA A 239 -9.39 8.11 34.24
C ALA A 239 -10.86 7.70 34.48
N LEU A 240 -11.74 8.68 34.76
CA LEU A 240 -13.14 8.45 35.19
C LEU A 240 -13.91 7.43 34.32
N GLU A 241 -13.91 7.59 33.00
CA GLU A 241 -14.66 6.72 32.09
C GLU A 241 -14.08 5.29 32.05
N ALA A 242 -12.77 5.16 32.21
CA ALA A 242 -12.10 3.85 32.28
C ALA A 242 -12.43 3.12 33.59
N VAL A 243 -12.46 3.84 34.72
CA VAL A 243 -12.86 3.28 36.02
C VAL A 243 -14.33 2.83 35.96
N ARG A 244 -15.23 3.64 35.39
CA ARG A 244 -16.65 3.28 35.20
C ARG A 244 -16.85 2.01 34.38
N SER A 245 -16.24 1.98 33.18
CA SER A 245 -16.31 0.80 32.31
C SER A 245 -15.75 -0.45 33.01
N THR A 246 -14.66 -0.30 33.76
CA THR A 246 -14.04 -1.41 34.49
C THR A 246 -14.94 -1.91 35.62
N VAL A 247 -15.57 -1.01 36.38
CA VAL A 247 -16.53 -1.36 37.45
C VAL A 247 -17.77 -2.06 36.88
N ASP A 248 -18.34 -1.56 35.79
CA ASP A 248 -19.52 -2.16 35.15
C ASP A 248 -19.22 -3.56 34.60
N GLU A 249 -18.04 -3.76 34.02
CA GLU A 249 -17.57 -5.05 33.53
C GLU A 249 -17.38 -6.06 34.68
N ILE A 250 -16.77 -5.63 35.79
CA ILE A 250 -16.64 -6.45 37.00
C ILE A 250 -18.02 -6.84 37.55
N GLU A 251 -18.97 -5.90 37.63
CA GLU A 251 -20.33 -6.19 38.10
C GLU A 251 -21.09 -7.15 37.18
N LEU A 252 -20.92 -7.00 35.86
CA LEU A 252 -21.53 -7.89 34.88
C LEU A 252 -21.00 -9.31 35.03
N ILE A 253 -19.68 -9.47 35.21
CA ILE A 253 -19.04 -10.77 35.43
C ILE A 253 -19.55 -11.43 36.72
N ILE A 254 -19.60 -10.66 37.82
CA ILE A 254 -20.11 -11.13 39.12
C ILE A 254 -21.57 -11.60 39.00
N ARG A 255 -22.44 -10.83 38.34
CA ARG A 255 -23.85 -11.20 38.13
C ARG A 255 -24.00 -12.42 37.23
N THR A 256 -23.21 -12.52 36.17
CA THR A 256 -23.31 -13.58 35.15
C THR A 256 -22.88 -14.94 35.71
N HIS A 257 -21.81 -14.98 36.51
CA HIS A 257 -21.23 -16.23 37.00
C HIS A 257 -21.49 -16.53 38.49
N ARG A 258 -22.17 -15.62 39.19
CA ARG A 258 -22.43 -15.68 40.65
C ARG A 258 -21.12 -15.93 41.41
N ILE A 259 -20.16 -15.04 41.21
CA ILE A 259 -18.84 -15.08 41.84
C ILE A 259 -18.94 -14.38 43.19
N ASP A 260 -18.47 -15.03 44.25
CA ASP A 260 -18.30 -14.41 45.56
C ASP A 260 -16.89 -13.81 45.62
N LEU A 261 -16.79 -12.48 45.73
CA LEU A 261 -15.51 -11.79 45.87
C LEU A 261 -14.91 -12.02 47.26
N ASP A 262 -13.59 -12.02 47.36
CA ASP A 262 -12.91 -11.92 48.64
C ASP A 262 -13.06 -10.51 49.23
N GLN A 263 -12.76 -10.39 50.53
CA GLN A 263 -13.03 -9.17 51.29
C GLN A 263 -12.16 -7.98 50.85
N ASP A 264 -10.97 -8.23 50.31
CA ASP A 264 -10.07 -7.18 49.81
C ASP A 264 -10.54 -6.66 48.44
N ALA A 265 -10.98 -7.56 47.55
CA ALA A 265 -11.50 -7.24 46.23
C ALA A 265 -12.82 -6.45 46.29
N ASP A 266 -13.70 -6.81 47.23
CA ASP A 266 -14.96 -6.10 47.45
C ASP A 266 -14.75 -4.69 48.02
N ASP A 267 -13.76 -4.51 48.90
CA ASP A 267 -13.36 -3.21 49.43
C ASP A 267 -12.76 -2.30 48.34
N ILE A 268 -11.91 -2.85 47.46
CA ILE A 268 -11.37 -2.10 46.30
C ILE A 268 -12.49 -1.67 45.35
N LEU A 269 -13.41 -2.56 45.02
CA LEU A 269 -14.53 -2.26 44.13
C LEU A 269 -15.46 -1.20 44.73
N SER A 270 -15.76 -1.29 46.03
CA SER A 270 -16.59 -0.33 46.75
C SER A 270 -15.93 1.05 46.83
N LYS A 271 -14.64 1.12 47.18
CA LYS A 271 -13.86 2.37 47.18
C LYS A 271 -13.78 3.01 45.80
N SER A 272 -13.69 2.21 44.73
CA SER A 272 -13.65 2.72 43.36
C SER A 272 -15.01 3.27 42.91
N LYS A 273 -16.12 2.69 43.38
CA LYS A 273 -17.47 3.24 43.17
C LYS A 273 -17.68 4.57 43.91
N GLU A 274 -17.21 4.65 45.15
CA GLU A 274 -17.22 5.90 45.93
C GLU A 274 -16.36 6.97 45.22
N TRP A 275 -15.18 6.59 44.72
CA TRP A 275 -14.31 7.48 43.96
C TRP A 275 -14.97 8.00 42.66
N ILE A 276 -15.70 7.16 41.91
CA ILE A 276 -16.46 7.61 40.73
C ILE A 276 -17.42 8.74 41.11
N ILE A 277 -18.17 8.58 42.20
CA ILE A 277 -19.15 9.59 42.65
C ILE A 277 -18.42 10.89 43.06
N GLU A 278 -17.31 10.80 43.78
CA GLU A 278 -16.52 11.96 44.21
C GLU A 278 -15.88 12.72 43.03
N GLU A 279 -15.37 11.99 42.04
CA GLU A 279 -14.79 12.56 40.82
C GLU A 279 -15.87 13.18 39.92
N GLU A 280 -17.04 12.51 39.85
CA GLU A 280 -18.37 13.00 39.43
C GLU A 280 -18.60 14.44 39.86
N ASP A 281 -18.80 14.56 41.17
CA ASP A 281 -19.10 15.81 41.84
C ASP A 281 -17.99 16.86 41.69
N ARG A 282 -16.72 16.43 41.55
CA ARG A 282 -15.60 17.36 41.34
C ARG A 282 -15.61 17.96 39.95
N ILE A 283 -15.74 17.15 38.90
CA ILE A 283 -15.81 17.64 37.51
C ILE A 283 -17.02 18.54 37.34
N ASP A 284 -18.17 18.15 37.91
CA ASP A 284 -19.41 18.91 37.83
C ASP A 284 -19.28 20.27 38.56
N LYS A 285 -18.54 20.32 39.68
CA LYS A 285 -18.18 21.59 40.37
C LYS A 285 -17.18 22.41 39.56
N GLU A 286 -16.15 21.80 38.98
CA GLU A 286 -15.14 22.49 38.15
C GLU A 286 -15.76 23.12 36.90
N GLU A 287 -16.63 22.39 36.18
CA GLU A 287 -17.31 22.90 34.98
C GLU A 287 -18.27 24.06 35.31
N LYS A 288 -19.06 23.92 36.38
CA LYS A 288 -19.91 25.01 36.89
C LYS A 288 -19.09 26.22 37.34
N SER A 289 -17.94 25.99 37.97
CA SER A 289 -17.03 27.06 38.42
C SER A 289 -16.39 27.82 37.25
N LYS A 290 -16.02 27.10 36.18
CA LYS A 290 -15.41 27.65 34.97
C LYS A 290 -16.43 28.45 34.14
N ASP A 291 -17.62 27.92 33.92
CA ASP A 291 -18.70 28.61 33.21
C ASP A 291 -19.15 29.89 33.94
N VAL A 292 -19.30 29.85 35.27
CA VAL A 292 -19.61 31.05 36.07
C VAL A 292 -18.47 32.08 36.01
N SER A 293 -17.21 31.63 36.06
CA SER A 293 -16.03 32.50 35.94
C SER A 293 -15.92 33.15 34.55
N GLU A 294 -16.13 32.40 33.46
CA GLU A 294 -16.12 32.93 32.09
C GLU A 294 -17.26 33.92 31.85
N ARG A 295 -18.48 33.62 32.31
CA ARG A 295 -19.62 34.54 32.22
C ARG A 295 -19.39 35.82 33.02
N PHE A 296 -18.85 35.71 34.23
CA PHE A 296 -18.53 36.87 35.07
C PHE A 296 -17.40 37.73 34.47
N THR A 297 -16.32 37.10 34.00
CA THR A 297 -15.19 37.80 33.36
C THR A 297 -15.66 38.52 32.11
N LYS A 298 -16.44 37.86 31.24
CA LYS A 298 -17.01 38.48 30.03
C LYS A 298 -17.89 39.68 30.36
N GLU A 299 -18.73 39.60 31.39
CA GLU A 299 -19.61 40.71 31.77
C GLU A 299 -18.81 41.86 32.40
N ILE A 300 -17.79 41.59 33.23
CA ILE A 300 -16.89 42.63 33.74
C ILE A 300 -16.10 43.29 32.61
N THR A 301 -15.47 42.53 31.72
CA THR A 301 -14.69 43.08 30.61
C THR A 301 -15.57 43.88 29.64
N ASN A 302 -16.82 43.46 29.41
CA ASN A 302 -17.81 44.22 28.65
C ASN A 302 -18.20 45.52 29.37
N LEU A 303 -18.39 45.46 30.68
CA LEU A 303 -18.67 46.64 31.51
C LEU A 303 -17.48 47.61 31.55
N GLU A 304 -16.25 47.11 31.58
CA GLU A 304 -14.99 47.89 31.60
C GLU A 304 -14.72 48.54 30.23
N SER A 305 -14.76 47.77 29.15
CA SER A 305 -14.54 48.27 27.78
C SER A 305 -15.59 49.30 27.36
N ASN A 306 -16.84 49.12 27.79
CA ASN A 306 -17.94 50.04 27.52
C ASN A 306 -18.25 50.96 28.70
N TRP A 307 -17.39 51.06 29.73
CA TRP A 307 -17.68 51.74 30.99
C TRP A 307 -18.09 53.20 30.80
N HIS A 308 -17.35 53.90 29.94
CA HIS A 308 -17.60 55.30 29.60
C HIS A 308 -18.88 55.50 28.76
N VAL A 309 -19.34 54.47 28.05
CA VAL A 309 -20.58 54.48 27.27
C VAL A 309 -21.76 54.21 28.20
N VAL A 310 -21.68 53.15 29.02
CA VAL A 310 -22.70 52.77 30.01
C VAL A 310 -22.97 53.92 30.99
N LEU A 311 -21.95 54.60 31.51
CA LEU A 311 -22.14 55.76 32.42
C LEU A 311 -22.78 57.01 31.76
N LYS A 312 -22.83 57.04 30.42
CA LYS A 312 -23.47 58.09 29.60
C LYS A 312 -24.84 57.67 29.05
N SER A 313 -25.20 56.39 29.16
CA SER A 313 -26.46 55.84 28.68
C SER A 313 -27.69 56.38 29.43
N PRO A 314 -28.90 56.28 28.84
CA PRO A 314 -30.14 56.63 29.50
C PRO A 314 -30.37 55.81 30.78
N LEU A 315 -31.12 56.39 31.72
CA LEU A 315 -31.35 55.83 33.06
C LEU A 315 -31.73 54.33 33.07
N LYS A 316 -32.56 53.88 32.12
CA LYS A 316 -33.05 52.50 32.01
C LYS A 316 -31.96 51.48 31.64
N GLU A 317 -30.97 51.87 30.84
CA GLU A 317 -29.85 51.01 30.45
C GLU A 317 -28.85 50.87 31.59
N ILE A 318 -28.59 51.95 32.33
CA ILE A 318 -27.73 51.94 33.52
C ILE A 318 -28.32 51.05 34.63
N GLU A 319 -29.64 51.14 34.86
CA GLU A 319 -30.35 50.27 35.80
C GLU A 319 -30.31 48.78 35.37
N GLY A 320 -30.34 48.51 34.06
CA GLY A 320 -30.20 47.17 33.49
C GLY A 320 -28.82 46.55 33.71
N SER A 321 -27.75 47.30 33.41
CA SER A 321 -26.36 46.85 33.64
C SER A 321 -26.05 46.67 35.13
N ARG A 322 -26.60 47.54 36.01
CA ARG A 322 -26.47 47.39 37.46
C ARG A 322 -27.10 46.10 37.99
N ARG A 323 -28.26 45.69 37.44
CA ARG A 323 -28.95 44.45 37.84
C ARG A 323 -28.18 43.20 37.39
N LYS A 324 -27.71 43.16 36.14
CA LYS A 324 -26.90 42.05 35.61
C LYS A 324 -25.61 41.85 36.42
N LEU A 325 -24.87 42.92 36.68
CA LEU A 325 -23.67 42.89 37.53
C LEU A 325 -23.97 42.42 38.97
N THR A 326 -25.18 42.63 39.48
CA THR A 326 -25.57 42.14 40.81
C THR A 326 -25.82 40.65 40.82
N ASN A 327 -26.53 40.14 39.82
CA ASN A 327 -26.90 38.73 39.73
C ASN A 327 -25.66 37.86 39.51
N CYS A 328 -24.82 38.20 38.52
CA CYS A 328 -23.57 37.48 38.24
C CYS A 328 -22.63 37.51 39.45
N TRP A 329 -22.53 38.65 40.14
CA TRP A 329 -21.73 38.75 41.36
C TRP A 329 -22.25 37.87 42.51
N SER A 330 -23.57 37.73 42.67
CA SER A 330 -24.13 36.87 43.72
C SER A 330 -23.89 35.38 43.44
N GLU A 331 -23.81 34.99 42.17
CA GLU A 331 -23.51 33.60 41.76
C GLU A 331 -22.05 33.26 42.03
N VAL A 332 -21.12 34.19 41.74
CA VAL A 332 -19.69 34.05 42.09
C VAL A 332 -19.49 33.94 43.61
N GLN A 333 -20.23 34.73 44.41
CA GLN A 333 -20.16 34.66 45.87
C GLN A 333 -20.78 33.39 46.47
N LYS A 334 -21.71 32.74 45.78
CA LYS A 334 -22.30 31.48 46.25
C LYS A 334 -21.39 30.27 46.03
N LEU A 335 -20.49 30.35 45.06
CA LEU A 335 -19.56 29.27 44.69
C LEU A 335 -18.16 29.42 45.32
N ASP A 336 -17.95 30.44 46.16
CA ASP A 336 -16.72 30.70 46.93
C ASP A 336 -15.43 30.68 46.07
N LEU A 337 -15.51 31.24 44.86
CA LEU A 337 -14.42 31.31 43.89
C LEU A 337 -13.30 32.25 44.37
N GLU A 338 -12.05 31.77 44.38
CA GLU A 338 -10.87 32.61 44.63
C GLU A 338 -10.65 33.57 43.45
N LEU A 339 -10.79 34.88 43.70
CA LEU A 339 -10.69 35.91 42.68
C LEU A 339 -9.34 36.66 42.77
N PRO A 340 -8.82 37.18 41.64
CA PRO A 340 -7.63 38.03 41.63
C PRO A 340 -7.79 39.25 42.55
N ASP A 341 -6.69 39.64 43.22
CA ASP A 341 -6.69 40.75 44.17
C ASP A 341 -7.29 42.05 43.58
N GLY A 342 -8.16 42.68 44.36
CA GLY A 342 -8.83 43.94 44.01
C GLY A 342 -10.09 43.82 43.13
N VAL A 343 -10.52 42.63 42.70
CA VAL A 343 -11.79 42.46 41.93
C VAL A 343 -13.03 42.72 42.81
N ASN A 344 -13.00 42.27 44.06
CA ASN A 344 -14.03 42.55 45.07
C ASN A 344 -14.25 44.06 45.27
N GLU A 345 -13.15 44.81 45.35
CA GLU A 345 -13.16 46.26 45.52
C GLU A 345 -13.66 46.95 44.25
N ARG A 346 -13.20 46.51 43.07
CA ARG A 346 -13.65 47.01 41.76
C ARG A 346 -15.15 46.79 41.53
N VAL A 347 -15.71 45.64 41.89
CA VAL A 347 -17.16 45.40 41.74
C VAL A 347 -17.97 46.27 42.70
N LYS A 348 -17.52 46.44 43.95
CA LYS A 348 -18.14 47.38 44.89
C LYS A 348 -18.05 48.81 44.37
N GLU A 349 -16.91 49.19 43.80
CA GLU A 349 -16.68 50.49 43.19
C GLU A 349 -17.61 50.71 41.99
N TYR A 350 -17.71 49.76 41.05
CA TYR A 350 -18.62 49.86 39.90
C TYR A 350 -20.08 49.92 40.31
N LYS A 351 -20.51 49.11 41.28
CA LYS A 351 -21.86 49.18 41.84
C LYS A 351 -22.14 50.54 42.47
N SER A 352 -21.22 51.04 43.29
CA SER A 352 -21.30 52.37 43.90
C SER A 352 -21.35 53.49 42.86
N GLN A 353 -20.48 53.45 41.85
CA GLN A 353 -20.43 54.46 40.79
C GLN A 353 -21.69 54.45 39.90
N LEU A 354 -22.24 53.27 39.58
CA LEU A 354 -23.52 53.15 38.85
C LEU A 354 -24.69 53.67 39.70
N ASP A 355 -24.75 53.33 40.99
CA ASP A 355 -25.80 53.81 41.91
C ASP A 355 -25.69 55.33 42.13
N GLU A 356 -24.47 55.85 42.28
CA GLU A 356 -24.19 57.28 42.38
C GLU A 356 -24.55 58.01 41.08
N ARG A 357 -24.34 57.39 39.91
CA ARG A 357 -24.70 57.95 38.60
C ARG A 357 -26.21 57.95 38.35
N ILE A 358 -26.91 56.88 38.72
CA ILE A 358 -28.39 56.80 38.74
C ILE A 358 -28.94 57.93 39.62
N GLY A 359 -28.34 58.15 40.81
CA GLY A 359 -28.67 59.25 41.71
C GLY A 359 -28.32 60.63 41.16
N LYS A 360 -27.16 60.79 40.53
CA LYS A 360 -26.69 62.05 39.91
C LYS A 360 -27.51 62.40 38.67
N LEU A 361 -27.90 61.47 37.81
CA LEU A 361 -28.77 61.77 36.65
C LEU A 361 -30.19 62.17 37.11
N LYS A 362 -30.70 61.54 38.18
CA LYS A 362 -31.92 61.97 38.88
C LYS A 362 -31.81 63.39 39.49
N ARG A 363 -30.61 63.85 39.89
CA ARG A 363 -30.37 65.20 40.48
C ARG A 363 -29.84 66.27 39.50
N LYS A 364 -29.14 65.89 38.42
CA LYS A 364 -28.54 66.76 37.40
C LYS A 364 -29.57 67.16 36.32
N LEU A 365 -30.69 66.44 36.25
CA LEU A 365 -31.96 66.91 35.66
C LEU A 365 -32.53 68.15 36.39
N ARG A 366 -32.10 68.44 37.63
CA ARG A 366 -32.58 69.62 38.40
C ARG A 366 -31.61 70.81 38.45
N ARG A 367 -30.32 70.70 38.08
CA ARG A 367 -29.34 71.78 38.36
C ARG A 367 -28.24 71.92 37.29
N ARG A 368 -28.64 72.33 36.09
CA ARG A 368 -27.79 73.07 35.13
C ARG A 368 -28.08 74.57 35.27
N LEU A 369 -27.54 75.21 36.31
CA LEU A 369 -27.50 76.67 36.46
C LEU A 369 -26.13 77.06 37.05
N ILE A 370 -25.27 77.67 36.20
CA ILE A 370 -24.23 78.68 36.54
C ILE A 370 -22.89 78.11 37.11
N ALA A 371 -21.76 77.96 36.38
CA ALA A 371 -20.75 78.90 35.83
C ALA A 371 -19.91 79.64 36.91
N LYS A 372 -18.65 79.26 37.25
CA LYS A 372 -17.31 79.40 36.61
C LYS A 372 -16.58 80.76 36.79
N VAL A 373 -15.31 80.67 37.26
CA VAL A 373 -14.10 81.54 37.01
C VAL A 373 -14.00 82.84 37.85
N GLY A 374 -12.85 83.42 38.29
CA GLY A 374 -11.40 83.14 38.21
C GLY A 374 -10.53 84.39 38.56
N ILE A 375 -9.23 84.34 38.22
CA ILE A 375 -8.27 85.45 37.93
C ILE A 375 -7.60 86.18 39.11
N PHE A 376 -6.27 86.39 39.02
CA PHE A 376 -5.50 87.67 39.12
C PHE A 376 -4.02 87.35 39.45
N LEU A 377 -3.01 87.55 38.58
CA LEU A 377 -2.41 88.82 38.11
C LEU A 377 -2.20 89.77 39.32
N THR A 378 -1.07 90.39 39.66
CA THR A 378 0.06 90.95 38.92
C THR A 378 0.86 91.70 39.97
N VAL A 379 2.07 91.26 40.32
CA VAL A 379 3.03 92.10 41.07
C VAL A 379 4.25 92.31 40.18
N ALA A 380 3.93 92.90 39.02
CA ALA A 380 4.85 93.59 38.15
C ALA A 380 5.04 95.01 38.71
N SER A 381 6.26 95.40 39.05
CA SER A 381 6.74 96.76 38.71
C SER A 381 8.20 97.01 39.11
N PHE A 382 8.78 96.23 40.04
CA PHE A 382 10.19 96.40 40.44
C PHE A 382 11.20 95.85 39.40
N ILE A 383 10.69 95.11 38.42
CA ILE A 383 11.44 94.51 37.32
C ILE A 383 12.03 95.57 36.38
N SER A 384 11.42 96.75 36.25
CA SER A 384 11.59 97.67 35.10
C SER A 384 12.97 98.35 34.92
N LEU A 385 13.79 98.54 35.96
CA LEU A 385 15.05 99.31 35.84
C LEU A 385 16.32 98.44 35.76
N TYR A 386 16.36 97.29 36.44
CA TYR A 386 17.27 96.19 36.09
C TYR A 386 16.98 95.70 34.67
N VAL A 387 15.68 95.71 34.31
CA VAL A 387 15.22 95.47 32.95
C VAL A 387 15.78 96.46 31.95
N PHE A 388 16.13 97.72 32.19
CA PHE A 388 16.68 98.55 31.09
C PHE A 388 18.11 98.15 30.66
N ALA A 389 18.98 97.82 31.62
CA ALA A 389 20.34 97.38 31.34
C ALA A 389 20.40 95.90 30.91
N GLN A 390 19.57 95.04 31.52
CA GLN A 390 19.27 93.73 30.94
C GLN A 390 18.57 93.86 29.59
N LEU A 391 17.71 94.85 29.31
CA LEU A 391 16.93 94.96 28.06
C LEU A 391 17.84 95.13 26.87
N ARG A 392 19.01 95.75 27.03
CA ARG A 392 19.94 95.94 25.92
C ARG A 392 20.82 94.71 25.68
N SER A 393 21.20 93.98 26.72
CA SER A 393 21.83 92.66 26.57
C SER A 393 20.84 91.56 26.21
N THR A 394 19.59 91.63 26.66
CA THR A 394 18.49 90.75 26.25
C THR A 394 18.05 91.11 24.86
N THR A 395 18.05 92.35 24.37
CA THR A 395 17.74 92.61 22.95
C THR A 395 18.85 92.11 22.03
N LEU A 396 20.13 92.20 22.42
CA LEU A 396 21.23 91.58 21.67
C LEU A 396 21.22 90.04 21.78
N LYS A 397 20.88 89.50 22.96
CA LYS A 397 20.70 88.07 23.18
C LYS A 397 19.42 87.55 22.51
N GLU A 398 18.34 88.32 22.42
CA GLU A 398 17.11 88.05 21.69
C GLU A 398 17.33 88.18 20.19
N GLN A 399 18.26 89.04 19.74
CA GLN A 399 18.72 89.05 18.36
C GLN A 399 19.59 87.82 18.08
N PHE A 400 20.56 87.47 18.92
CA PHE A 400 21.40 86.28 18.74
C PHE A 400 20.58 84.98 18.83
N GLU A 401 19.74 84.86 19.86
CA GLU A 401 18.76 83.78 20.00
C GLU A 401 17.71 83.88 18.90
N GLY A 402 17.34 85.06 18.42
CA GLY A 402 16.44 85.24 17.27
C GLY A 402 17.05 84.75 15.97
N TYR A 403 18.34 84.98 15.74
CA TYR A 403 19.10 84.44 14.62
C TYR A 403 19.34 82.93 14.75
N LYS A 404 19.53 82.41 15.97
CA LYS A 404 19.60 80.96 16.24
C LYS A 404 18.23 80.26 16.16
N LEU A 405 17.15 80.90 16.62
CA LEU A 405 15.75 80.43 16.53
C LEU A 405 15.26 80.46 15.08
N SER A 406 15.61 81.51 14.33
CA SER A 406 15.35 81.58 12.89
C SER A 406 16.38 80.80 12.06
N ARG A 407 17.43 80.26 12.70
CA ARG A 407 18.61 79.60 12.10
C ARG A 407 19.11 80.32 10.85
N THR A 408 19.43 81.62 10.93
CA THR A 408 19.95 82.38 9.78
C THR A 408 21.40 82.79 10.01
N VAL A 409 22.34 82.20 9.27
CA VAL A 409 23.79 82.23 9.55
C VAL A 409 24.49 83.44 8.93
N ARG A 410 24.26 83.76 7.66
CA ARG A 410 24.93 84.87 6.94
C ARG A 410 24.60 86.25 7.52
N PRO A 411 23.34 86.56 7.91
CA PRO A 411 23.02 87.80 8.62
C PRO A 411 23.60 87.82 10.04
N PHE A 412 23.65 86.66 10.71
CA PHE A 412 24.19 86.54 12.07
C PHE A 412 25.71 86.74 12.09
N GLU A 413 26.43 86.21 11.11
CA GLU A 413 27.85 86.45 10.90
C GLU A 413 28.16 87.94 10.73
N LYS A 414 27.35 88.66 9.95
CA LYS A 414 27.46 90.12 9.79
C LYS A 414 27.20 90.87 11.10
N LEU A 415 26.20 90.47 11.88
CA LEU A 415 25.88 91.08 13.17
C LEU A 415 26.98 90.83 14.22
N VAL A 416 27.49 89.60 14.32
CA VAL A 416 28.57 89.22 15.22
C VAL A 416 29.86 89.99 14.89
N LYS A 417 30.20 90.13 13.59
CA LYS A 417 31.32 90.96 13.13
C LYS A 417 31.14 92.46 13.47
N SER A 418 29.91 92.98 13.38
CA SER A 418 29.62 94.39 13.73
C SER A 418 29.70 94.68 15.24
N THR A 419 29.36 93.69 16.08
CA THR A 419 29.36 93.80 17.55
C THR A 419 30.78 93.85 18.14
N ASP A 420 31.77 93.26 17.47
CA ASP A 420 33.20 93.30 17.87
C ASP A 420 33.83 94.71 17.73
N THR A 421 33.20 95.62 16.97
CA THR A 421 33.87 96.86 16.53
C THR A 421 33.39 98.12 17.28
N TYR A 422 32.29 98.10 18.05
CA TYR A 422 31.77 99.28 18.77
C TYR A 422 30.94 98.93 20.02
N ARG A 423 31.32 99.48 21.20
CA ARG A 423 30.66 99.48 22.54
C ARG A 423 31.25 98.54 23.62
N TRP A 424 32.41 98.94 24.13
CA TRP A 424 33.06 98.33 25.29
C TRP A 424 32.30 98.42 26.64
N PRO A 425 31.45 99.44 26.95
CA PRO A 425 30.80 99.52 28.27
C PRO A 425 29.63 98.53 28.48
N ILE A 426 28.99 98.03 27.41
CA ILE A 426 27.80 97.16 27.48
C ILE A 426 28.19 95.68 27.58
N ALA A 427 29.28 95.26 26.91
CA ALA A 427 29.78 93.89 27.00
C ALA A 427 30.36 93.56 28.40
N PHE A 428 30.93 94.56 29.08
CA PHE A 428 31.54 94.41 30.40
C PHE A 428 30.52 94.41 31.55
N LEU A 429 29.51 95.30 31.54
CA LEU A 429 28.46 95.35 32.57
C LEU A 429 27.47 94.18 32.50
N ALA A 430 27.36 93.49 31.36
CA ALA A 430 26.42 92.38 31.12
C ALA A 430 27.05 90.98 30.92
N ARG A 431 28.39 90.82 31.04
CA ARG A 431 29.12 89.53 30.89
C ARG A 431 28.94 88.78 29.53
N MET A 432 28.79 89.47 28.40
CA MET A 432 28.45 88.85 27.08
C MET A 432 29.59 88.11 26.34
N GLY A 433 30.78 87.94 26.93
CA GLY A 433 31.95 87.33 26.29
C GLY A 433 31.77 85.86 25.88
N PRO A 434 31.25 84.99 26.76
CA PRO A 434 30.92 83.59 26.43
C PRO A 434 29.88 83.48 25.32
N GLU A 435 28.88 84.36 25.29
CA GLU A 435 27.79 84.35 24.30
C GLU A 435 28.28 84.68 22.89
N ILE A 436 29.21 85.62 22.74
CA ILE A 436 29.82 85.95 21.44
C ILE A 436 30.70 84.79 20.95
N LYS A 437 31.47 84.15 21.83
CA LYS A 437 32.28 82.96 21.47
C LYS A 437 31.38 81.79 21.05
N ASN A 438 30.31 81.52 21.79
CA ASN A 438 29.32 80.49 21.46
C ASN A 438 28.55 80.79 20.16
N ALA A 439 28.37 82.06 19.81
CA ALA A 439 27.80 82.46 18.53
C ALA A 439 28.76 82.17 17.36
N LYS A 440 30.05 82.50 17.49
CA LYS A 440 31.08 82.20 16.47
C LYS A 440 31.23 80.69 16.25
N THR A 441 31.35 79.90 17.32
CA THR A 441 31.45 78.43 17.19
C THR A 441 30.21 77.80 16.54
N TRP A 442 29.02 78.37 16.77
CA TRP A 442 27.80 77.89 16.11
C TRP A 442 27.75 78.27 14.63
N ILE A 443 28.17 79.50 14.28
CA ILE A 443 28.28 79.95 12.88
C ILE A 443 29.31 79.09 12.12
N ASP A 444 30.49 78.87 12.69
CA ASP A 444 31.55 78.06 12.08
C ASP A 444 31.08 76.61 11.87
N PHE A 445 30.40 76.02 12.86
CA PHE A 445 29.81 74.69 12.73
C PHE A 445 28.77 74.60 11.59
N GLU A 446 27.85 75.56 11.48
CA GLU A 446 26.83 75.56 10.41
C GLU A 446 27.45 75.83 9.02
N LEU A 447 28.52 76.64 8.94
CA LEU A 447 29.25 76.90 7.71
C LEU A 447 30.12 75.70 7.27
N ASP A 448 30.74 74.99 8.21
CA ASP A 448 31.47 73.74 7.92
C ASP A 448 30.52 72.66 7.41
N GLN A 449 29.35 72.50 8.02
CA GLN A 449 28.32 71.58 7.53
C GLN A 449 27.84 71.96 6.12
N TYR A 450 27.66 73.25 5.84
CA TYR A 450 27.34 73.74 4.50
C TYR A 450 28.43 73.39 3.49
N GLN A 451 29.70 73.59 3.81
CA GLN A 451 30.81 73.32 2.88
C GLN A 451 30.90 71.82 2.55
N VAL A 452 30.76 70.95 3.54
CA VAL A 452 30.72 69.49 3.33
C VAL A 452 29.58 69.09 2.39
N LEU A 453 28.38 69.65 2.58
CA LEU A 453 27.24 69.37 1.71
C LEU A 453 27.45 69.94 0.29
N TYR A 454 28.04 71.13 0.18
CA TYR A 454 28.34 71.77 -1.10
C TYR A 454 29.38 70.99 -1.91
N ASP A 455 30.47 70.56 -1.29
CA ASP A 455 31.51 69.74 -1.92
C ASP A 455 30.90 68.41 -2.39
N LYS A 456 30.05 67.78 -1.56
CA LYS A 456 29.35 66.54 -1.93
C LYS A 456 28.37 66.71 -3.09
N ILE A 457 27.64 67.84 -3.18
CA ILE A 457 26.82 68.18 -4.35
C ILE A 457 27.70 68.30 -5.59
N THR A 458 28.86 68.92 -5.47
CA THR A 458 29.79 69.14 -6.58
C THR A 458 30.37 67.83 -7.10
N ASP A 459 30.84 66.96 -6.22
CA ASP A 459 31.36 65.63 -6.56
C ASP A 459 30.31 64.76 -7.28
N LEU A 460 29.08 64.70 -6.73
CA LEU A 460 27.99 63.95 -7.34
C LEU A 460 27.57 64.53 -8.70
N ASN A 461 27.71 65.84 -8.90
CA ASN A 461 27.40 66.47 -10.17
C ASN A 461 28.45 66.15 -11.27
N ILE A 462 29.72 66.02 -10.89
CA ILE A 462 30.79 65.53 -11.80
C ILE A 462 30.52 64.08 -12.22
N GLU A 463 30.11 63.23 -11.28
CA GLU A 463 29.78 61.84 -11.56
C GLU A 463 28.49 61.71 -12.40
N ALA A 464 27.51 62.58 -12.16
CA ALA A 464 26.28 62.67 -12.96
C ALA A 464 26.57 63.07 -14.41
N ASP A 465 27.54 63.95 -14.66
CA ASP A 465 28.00 64.30 -16.02
C ASP A 465 28.63 63.11 -16.76
N SER A 466 29.14 62.13 -16.01
CA SER A 466 29.69 60.88 -16.55
C SER A 466 28.65 59.75 -16.64
N GLY A 467 27.39 60.00 -16.28
CA GLY A 467 26.27 59.05 -16.44
C GLY A 467 26.03 58.09 -15.27
N PHE A 468 26.52 58.38 -14.06
CA PHE A 468 26.35 57.56 -12.84
C PHE A 468 26.88 56.12 -12.98
N GLY A 469 28.19 55.92 -12.83
CA GLY A 469 28.87 54.63 -13.07
C GLY A 469 28.83 53.58 -11.93
N ARG A 470 28.08 53.82 -10.85
CA ARG A 470 28.00 52.93 -9.67
C ARG A 470 26.61 52.24 -9.58
N PRO A 471 26.42 51.20 -8.76
CA PRO A 471 25.10 50.63 -8.51
C PRO A 471 24.09 51.68 -8.01
N ILE A 472 22.87 51.65 -8.54
CA ILE A 472 21.85 52.69 -8.29
C ILE A 472 21.43 52.81 -6.82
N ASN A 473 21.53 51.73 -6.04
CA ASN A 473 21.25 51.72 -4.60
C ASN A 473 22.25 52.55 -3.79
N GLU A 474 23.52 52.60 -4.19
CA GLU A 474 24.52 53.44 -3.53
C GLU A 474 24.18 54.92 -3.68
N TYR A 475 23.79 55.34 -4.89
CA TYR A 475 23.32 56.70 -5.14
C TYR A 475 22.05 57.02 -4.37
N TRP A 476 21.09 56.09 -4.31
CA TRP A 476 19.83 56.28 -3.59
C TRP A 476 20.06 56.66 -2.13
N ASP A 477 20.92 55.93 -1.42
CA ASP A 477 21.25 56.23 -0.02
C ASP A 477 22.00 57.55 0.13
N GLU A 478 22.92 57.86 -0.81
CA GLU A 478 23.65 59.13 -0.81
C GLU A 478 22.72 60.33 -1.03
N PHE A 479 21.77 60.26 -1.97
CA PHE A 479 20.78 61.31 -2.20
C PHE A 479 19.81 61.51 -1.03
N ILE A 480 19.40 60.43 -0.33
CA ILE A 480 18.61 60.54 0.91
C ILE A 480 19.39 61.27 2.00
N LYS A 481 20.65 60.87 2.23
CA LYS A 481 21.51 61.50 3.24
C LYS A 481 21.78 62.96 2.90
N LEU A 482 22.05 63.27 1.64
CA LEU A 482 22.30 64.62 1.16
C LEU A 482 21.07 65.51 1.35
N ARG A 483 19.88 65.04 0.96
CA ARG A 483 18.64 65.80 1.12
C ARG A 483 18.30 66.03 2.59
N LYS A 484 18.52 65.03 3.45
CA LYS A 484 18.36 65.18 4.90
C LYS A 484 19.32 66.24 5.45
N GLY A 485 20.60 66.20 5.08
CA GLY A 485 21.60 67.19 5.48
C GLY A 485 21.23 68.62 5.07
N ILE A 486 20.70 68.82 3.86
CA ILE A 486 20.22 70.12 3.38
C ILE A 486 18.98 70.60 4.15
N VAL A 487 18.04 69.70 4.50
CA VAL A 487 16.87 70.03 5.31
C VAL A 487 17.26 70.45 6.73
N ASP A 488 18.25 69.77 7.29
CA ASP A 488 18.77 70.00 8.64
C ASP A 488 19.69 71.23 8.75
N SER A 489 20.08 71.84 7.63
CA SER A 489 20.92 73.05 7.57
C SER A 489 20.15 74.32 7.98
N ALA A 490 20.89 75.37 8.37
CA ALA A 490 20.34 76.70 8.63
C ALA A 490 19.47 77.24 7.49
N THR A 491 18.43 78.02 7.80
CA THR A 491 17.36 78.46 6.90
C THR A 491 17.87 79.17 5.65
N ASP A 492 18.84 80.06 5.78
CA ASP A 492 19.45 80.80 4.67
C ASP A 492 20.44 79.95 3.86
N LEU A 493 21.26 79.15 4.54
CA LEU A 493 22.18 78.20 3.90
C LEU A 493 21.44 77.10 3.12
N LYS A 494 20.31 76.64 3.64
CA LYS A 494 19.38 75.73 2.97
C LYS A 494 18.86 76.32 1.66
N ILE A 495 18.54 77.61 1.61
CA ILE A 495 18.09 78.28 0.37
C ILE A 495 19.22 78.24 -0.68
N GLU A 496 20.47 78.51 -0.26
CA GLU A 496 21.63 78.42 -1.15
C GLU A 496 21.90 76.98 -1.62
N LEU A 497 21.94 75.99 -0.72
CA LEU A 497 22.16 74.59 -1.06
C LEU A 497 21.05 74.04 -1.97
N ASN A 498 19.80 74.45 -1.76
CA ASN A 498 18.68 74.08 -2.65
C ASN A 498 18.91 74.57 -4.08
N LYS A 499 19.48 75.77 -4.26
CA LYS A 499 19.79 76.30 -5.59
C LYS A 499 20.89 75.49 -6.30
N TYR A 500 21.86 74.97 -5.55
CA TYR A 500 22.95 74.17 -6.11
C TYR A 500 22.57 72.70 -6.36
N ILE A 501 21.71 72.10 -5.54
CA ILE A 501 21.29 70.70 -5.72
C ILE A 501 20.23 70.55 -6.83
N GLU A 502 19.44 71.59 -7.13
CA GLU A 502 18.36 71.53 -8.13
C GLU A 502 18.76 70.92 -9.50
N PRO A 503 19.88 71.34 -10.15
CA PRO A 503 20.32 70.74 -11.40
C PRO A 503 20.72 69.26 -11.27
N LEU A 504 21.39 68.90 -10.17
CA LEU A 504 21.80 67.53 -9.87
C LEU A 504 20.58 66.63 -9.63
N GLU A 505 19.58 67.13 -8.89
CA GLU A 505 18.31 66.43 -8.65
C GLU A 505 17.58 66.10 -9.95
N ARG A 506 17.61 67.00 -10.95
CA ARG A 506 17.02 66.70 -12.27
C ARG A 506 17.76 65.58 -13.00
N LYS A 507 19.09 65.56 -12.95
CA LYS A 507 19.91 64.49 -13.56
C LYS A 507 19.65 63.15 -12.88
N TRP A 508 19.62 63.15 -11.55
CA TRP A 508 19.29 61.97 -10.74
C TRP A 508 17.88 61.46 -11.02
N GLU A 509 16.89 62.36 -11.10
CA GLU A 509 15.50 61.99 -11.40
C GLU A 509 15.38 61.32 -12.77
N ASN A 510 16.07 61.85 -13.79
CA ASN A 510 16.09 61.25 -15.13
C ASN A 510 16.72 59.85 -15.12
N HIS A 511 17.86 59.68 -14.44
CA HIS A 511 18.52 58.38 -14.31
C HIS A 511 17.63 57.36 -13.59
N ARG A 512 16.98 57.78 -12.50
CA ARG A 512 16.02 56.97 -11.75
C ARG A 512 14.82 56.56 -12.60
N ILE A 513 14.23 57.49 -13.35
CA ILE A 513 13.09 57.21 -14.25
C ILE A 513 13.51 56.21 -15.34
N SER A 514 14.69 56.37 -15.94
CA SER A 514 15.22 55.44 -16.94
C SER A 514 15.38 54.03 -16.36
N TYR A 515 16.05 53.90 -15.21
CA TYR A 515 16.22 52.63 -14.53
C TYR A 515 14.89 51.95 -14.20
N VAL A 516 13.93 52.69 -13.64
CA VAL A 516 12.59 52.16 -13.33
C VAL A 516 11.85 51.72 -14.60
N SER A 517 12.00 52.46 -15.70
CA SER A 517 11.42 52.09 -17.01
C SER A 517 12.02 50.80 -17.55
N ASP A 518 13.34 50.66 -17.51
CA ASP A 518 14.06 49.47 -17.99
C ASP A 518 13.70 48.24 -17.17
N GLN A 519 13.64 48.36 -15.84
CA GLN A 519 13.19 47.29 -14.96
C GLN A 519 11.74 46.89 -15.25
N ARG A 520 10.84 47.85 -15.49
CA ARG A 520 9.45 47.55 -15.89
C ARG A 520 9.37 46.89 -17.27
N ALA A 521 10.28 47.20 -18.18
CA ALA A 521 10.34 46.56 -19.51
C ALA A 521 10.84 45.11 -19.40
N ARG A 522 11.91 44.86 -18.63
CA ARG A 522 12.44 43.52 -18.33
C ARG A 522 11.37 42.63 -17.70
N ARG A 523 10.70 43.11 -16.65
CA ARG A 523 9.59 42.39 -15.97
C ARG A 523 8.46 42.02 -16.94
N ARG A 524 8.01 42.95 -17.79
CA ARG A 524 6.95 42.67 -18.78
C ARG A 524 7.40 41.65 -19.82
N LYS A 525 8.65 41.74 -20.27
CA LYS A 525 9.22 40.81 -21.26
C LYS A 525 9.30 39.40 -20.68
N VAL A 526 9.89 39.23 -19.50
CA VAL A 526 10.05 37.89 -18.89
C VAL A 526 8.71 37.24 -18.57
N LEU A 527 7.72 37.99 -18.08
CA LEU A 527 6.37 37.46 -17.84
C LEU A 527 5.70 37.01 -19.14
N LYS A 528 5.86 37.77 -20.23
CA LYS A 528 5.38 37.38 -21.56
C LYS A 528 6.10 36.12 -22.07
N ASP A 529 7.41 36.03 -21.87
CA ASP A 529 8.21 34.87 -22.28
C ASP A 529 7.78 33.61 -21.51
N ILE A 530 7.54 33.72 -20.18
CA ILE A 530 6.98 32.63 -19.36
C ILE A 530 5.59 32.23 -19.85
N SER A 531 4.69 33.18 -20.06
CA SER A 531 3.35 32.88 -20.58
C SER A 531 3.42 32.19 -21.94
N SER A 532 4.31 32.62 -22.84
CA SER A 532 4.47 31.98 -24.15
C SER A 532 4.95 30.54 -24.04
N LEU A 533 5.83 30.27 -23.07
CA LEU A 533 6.42 28.96 -22.82
C LEU A 533 5.40 28.01 -22.19
N LEU A 534 4.66 28.46 -21.16
CA LEU A 534 3.62 27.68 -20.50
C LEU A 534 2.39 27.44 -21.38
N ASN A 535 1.94 28.44 -22.16
CA ASN A 535 0.77 28.32 -23.04
C ASN A 535 0.99 27.36 -24.22
N SER A 536 2.25 27.07 -24.57
CA SER A 536 2.56 26.10 -25.61
C SER A 536 2.28 24.64 -25.19
N SER A 537 1.99 24.40 -23.90
CA SER A 537 1.72 23.10 -23.29
C SER A 537 2.64 21.99 -23.82
N PRO A 538 3.96 22.17 -23.78
CA PRO A 538 4.87 21.27 -24.47
C PRO A 538 4.96 19.95 -23.73
N LYS A 539 4.96 18.84 -24.49
CA LYS A 539 5.08 17.49 -23.93
C LYS A 539 6.43 17.34 -23.23
N LEU A 540 6.41 17.07 -21.93
CA LEU A 540 7.61 16.95 -21.08
C LEU A 540 8.68 16.03 -21.69
N SER A 541 8.28 14.88 -22.22
CA SER A 541 9.18 13.90 -22.84
C SER A 541 9.95 14.44 -24.05
N ILE A 542 9.41 15.43 -24.76
CA ILE A 542 10.06 16.06 -25.90
C ILE A 542 11.00 17.18 -25.42
N VAL A 543 10.49 18.08 -24.57
CA VAL A 543 11.26 19.27 -24.16
C VAL A 543 12.43 18.95 -23.24
N ALA A 544 12.30 17.95 -22.38
CA ALA A 544 13.39 17.56 -21.48
C ALA A 544 14.60 16.99 -22.25
N ARG A 545 14.40 16.50 -23.47
CA ARG A 545 15.45 15.98 -24.37
C ARG A 545 16.03 17.06 -25.30
N ASN A 546 15.45 18.26 -25.33
CA ASN A 546 15.92 19.37 -26.16
C ASN A 546 16.80 20.32 -25.34
N GLU A 547 18.11 20.30 -25.58
CA GLU A 547 19.09 21.12 -24.86
C GLU A 547 18.85 22.63 -25.00
N GLU A 548 18.43 23.09 -26.18
CA GLU A 548 18.18 24.51 -26.43
C GLU A 548 16.96 24.98 -25.64
N TYR A 549 15.91 24.15 -25.59
CA TYR A 549 14.70 24.43 -24.81
C TYR A 549 15.00 24.49 -23.31
N VAL A 550 15.75 23.52 -22.78
CA VAL A 550 16.11 23.45 -21.35
C VAL A 550 16.92 24.69 -20.96
N LYS A 551 17.95 25.05 -21.74
CA LYS A 551 18.75 26.27 -21.50
C LYS A 551 17.89 27.52 -21.53
N ARG A 552 16.96 27.62 -22.48
CA ARG A 552 16.03 28.75 -22.59
C ARG A 552 15.11 28.85 -21.36
N ALA A 553 14.55 27.73 -20.88
CA ALA A 553 13.69 27.70 -19.72
C ALA A 553 14.42 28.17 -18.45
N HIS A 554 15.62 27.63 -18.18
CA HIS A 554 16.47 28.05 -17.07
C HIS A 554 16.82 29.54 -17.16
N SER A 555 17.27 30.02 -18.32
CA SER A 555 17.60 31.44 -18.53
C SER A 555 16.41 32.39 -18.30
N ILE A 556 15.18 31.99 -18.66
CA ILE A 556 13.97 32.78 -18.40
C ILE A 556 13.66 32.83 -16.90
N ASN A 557 13.85 31.73 -16.18
CA ASN A 557 13.65 31.70 -14.73
C ASN A 557 14.70 32.54 -13.99
N ASP A 558 15.96 32.50 -14.41
CA ASP A 558 17.02 33.34 -13.83
C ASP A 558 16.71 34.83 -14.06
N GLU A 559 16.26 35.21 -15.26
CA GLU A 559 15.83 36.58 -15.57
C GLU A 559 14.57 36.99 -14.78
N LEU A 560 13.69 36.05 -14.45
CA LEU A 560 12.54 36.31 -13.58
C LEU A 560 13.01 36.62 -12.16
N ASP A 561 13.87 35.77 -11.58
CA ASP A 561 14.37 35.95 -10.22
C ASP A 561 15.21 37.24 -10.11
N ASP A 562 16.00 37.61 -11.12
CA ASP A 562 16.77 38.86 -11.16
C ASP A 562 15.88 40.11 -11.32
N SER A 563 14.99 40.13 -12.33
CA SER A 563 14.18 41.31 -12.64
C SER A 563 13.15 41.66 -11.55
N MET A 564 12.80 40.71 -10.69
CA MET A 564 11.84 40.92 -9.59
C MET A 564 12.47 41.50 -8.33
N GLN A 565 13.80 41.64 -8.26
CA GLN A 565 14.48 42.30 -7.14
C GLN A 565 14.15 43.80 -7.08
N VAL A 566 13.85 44.30 -5.88
CA VAL A 566 13.61 45.73 -5.64
C VAL A 566 14.89 46.36 -5.10
N VAL A 567 15.66 46.97 -6.01
CA VAL A 567 16.95 47.61 -5.69
C VAL A 567 16.78 49.01 -5.10
N ILE A 568 15.72 49.74 -5.48
CA ILE A 568 15.35 51.05 -4.91
C ILE A 568 13.82 51.18 -4.74
N PRO A 569 13.31 51.92 -3.73
CA PRO A 569 11.88 52.05 -3.42
C PRO A 569 10.94 52.48 -4.58
N PRO A 570 11.30 53.42 -5.49
CA PRO A 570 10.43 53.77 -6.61
C PRO A 570 10.36 52.70 -7.72
N ALA A 571 11.19 51.65 -7.64
CA ALA A 571 11.13 50.47 -8.50
C ALA A 571 10.30 49.32 -7.90
N SER A 572 9.49 49.59 -6.85
CA SER A 572 8.59 48.62 -6.25
C SER A 572 7.72 47.93 -7.31
N LEU A 573 7.47 46.64 -7.11
CA LEU A 573 6.56 45.87 -7.97
C LEU A 573 5.15 46.47 -7.88
N SER A 574 4.49 46.66 -9.03
CA SER A 574 3.07 46.99 -9.06
C SER A 574 2.26 45.79 -8.54
N ASP A 575 1.07 46.04 -8.00
CA ASP A 575 0.24 44.95 -7.48
C ASP A 575 -0.16 43.96 -8.57
N GLN A 576 -0.43 44.47 -9.79
CA GLN A 576 -0.63 43.62 -10.97
C GLN A 576 0.56 42.69 -11.26
N THR A 577 1.80 43.22 -11.25
CA THR A 577 2.99 42.39 -11.48
C THR A 577 3.20 41.38 -10.36
N LYS A 578 2.91 41.73 -9.10
CA LYS A 578 2.96 40.77 -7.98
C LYS A 578 1.96 39.64 -8.15
N GLU A 579 0.74 39.95 -8.57
CA GLU A 579 -0.31 38.96 -8.82
C GLU A 579 0.03 38.06 -10.00
N GLU A 580 0.53 38.62 -11.11
CA GLU A 580 0.99 37.86 -12.27
C GLU A 580 2.16 36.92 -11.89
N VAL A 581 3.18 37.41 -11.18
CA VAL A 581 4.29 36.55 -10.71
C VAL A 581 3.79 35.44 -9.79
N LYS A 582 2.85 35.73 -8.88
CA LYS A 582 2.25 34.71 -8.01
C LYS A 582 1.47 33.65 -8.77
N SER A 583 0.86 34.00 -9.91
CA SER A 583 0.09 33.05 -10.71
C SER A 583 0.95 32.20 -11.64
N ILE A 584 1.93 32.78 -12.33
CA ILE A 584 2.73 32.06 -13.34
C ILE A 584 4.10 31.58 -12.85
N GLY A 585 4.68 32.23 -11.84
CA GLY A 585 6.00 31.88 -11.28
C GLY A 585 6.08 30.45 -10.75
N PRO A 586 5.11 29.97 -9.94
CA PRO A 586 5.09 28.58 -9.49
C PRO A 586 5.04 27.57 -10.65
N GLY A 587 4.26 27.86 -11.70
CA GLY A 587 4.16 27.00 -12.87
C GLY A 587 5.48 26.90 -13.65
N MET A 588 6.24 27.99 -13.75
CA MET A 588 7.56 27.97 -14.36
C MET A 588 8.56 27.14 -13.56
N LYS A 589 8.59 27.32 -12.23
CA LYS A 589 9.50 26.56 -11.35
C LYS A 589 9.16 25.07 -11.34
N GLU A 590 7.87 24.74 -11.32
CA GLU A 590 7.40 23.36 -11.44
C GLU A 590 7.83 22.72 -12.78
N LEU A 591 7.70 23.42 -13.91
CA LEU A 591 8.14 22.91 -15.20
C LEU A 591 9.65 22.64 -15.24
N ILE A 592 10.48 23.53 -14.69
CA ILE A 592 11.93 23.32 -14.58
C ILE A 592 12.25 22.10 -13.72
N LEU A 593 11.62 21.99 -12.55
CA LEU A 593 11.80 20.85 -11.66
C LEU A 593 11.43 19.53 -12.35
N GLN A 594 10.33 19.52 -13.11
CA GLN A 594 9.92 18.35 -13.89
C GLN A 594 10.94 17.99 -14.97
N ILE A 595 11.44 18.97 -15.72
CA ILE A 595 12.47 18.79 -16.76
C ILE A 595 13.76 18.23 -16.16
N ASP A 596 14.25 18.83 -15.08
CA ASP A 596 15.52 18.43 -14.46
C ASP A 596 15.41 17.04 -13.84
N SER A 597 14.29 16.75 -13.16
CA SER A 597 14.00 15.42 -12.63
C SER A 597 13.92 14.38 -13.75
N PHE A 598 13.26 14.70 -14.86
CA PHE A 598 13.17 13.82 -16.02
C PHE A 598 14.55 13.49 -16.60
N ARG A 599 15.43 14.51 -16.74
CA ARG A 599 16.80 14.34 -17.23
C ARG A 599 17.67 13.53 -16.26
N ASP A 600 17.51 13.73 -14.96
CA ASP A 600 18.23 12.97 -13.95
C ASP A 600 17.86 11.47 -13.99
N VAL A 601 16.58 11.15 -14.15
CA VAL A 601 16.12 9.75 -14.29
C VAL A 601 16.72 9.10 -15.53
N ILE A 602 16.69 9.76 -16.70
CA ILE A 602 17.34 9.23 -17.93
C ILE A 602 18.84 9.00 -17.71
N LYS A 603 19.52 9.94 -17.06
CA LYS A 603 20.96 9.82 -16.77
C LYS A 603 21.26 8.66 -15.83
N LYS A 604 20.40 8.40 -14.85
CA LYS A 604 20.50 7.24 -13.96
C LYS A 604 20.32 5.93 -14.73
N MET A 605 19.30 5.83 -15.58
CA MET A 605 19.07 4.65 -16.44
C MET A 605 20.25 4.36 -17.36
N GLY A 606 20.82 5.40 -18.01
CA GLY A 606 21.98 5.25 -18.88
C GLY A 606 23.27 4.85 -18.15
N LYS A 607 23.32 4.99 -16.82
CA LYS A 607 24.45 4.60 -15.97
C LYS A 607 24.24 3.27 -15.25
N SER A 608 23.05 2.68 -15.34
CA SER A 608 22.73 1.43 -14.66
C SER A 608 23.63 0.31 -15.17
N THR A 609 24.31 -0.34 -14.23
CA THR A 609 25.20 -1.48 -14.49
C THR A 609 24.49 -2.82 -14.30
N THR A 610 23.42 -2.84 -13.51
CA THR A 610 22.63 -4.05 -13.20
C THR A 610 21.16 -3.91 -13.62
N TYR A 611 20.47 -5.04 -13.70
CA TYR A 611 19.05 -5.07 -14.01
C TYR A 611 18.25 -4.35 -12.92
N GLU A 612 18.59 -4.57 -11.65
CA GLU A 612 17.95 -3.93 -10.49
C GLU A 612 18.17 -2.41 -10.48
N GLU A 613 19.39 -1.93 -10.78
CA GLU A 613 19.65 -0.49 -10.88
C GLU A 613 18.80 0.16 -11.98
N PHE A 614 18.62 -0.52 -13.11
CA PHE A 614 17.78 -0.04 -14.20
C PHE A 614 16.31 0.01 -13.80
N THR A 615 15.77 -1.06 -13.20
CA THR A 615 14.36 -1.10 -12.82
C THR A 615 14.02 -0.07 -11.73
N VAL A 616 14.93 0.17 -10.78
CA VAL A 616 14.81 1.25 -9.78
C VAL A 616 14.84 2.63 -10.43
N ALA A 617 15.78 2.87 -11.35
CA ALA A 617 15.84 4.15 -12.08
C ALA A 617 14.56 4.38 -12.88
N MET A 618 14.12 3.39 -13.66
CA MET A 618 12.87 3.46 -14.45
C MET A 618 11.64 3.66 -13.56
N GLY A 619 11.58 2.99 -12.40
CA GLY A 619 10.50 3.15 -11.43
C GLY A 619 10.33 4.57 -10.90
N SER A 620 11.37 5.42 -10.98
CA SER A 620 11.26 6.85 -10.61
C SER A 620 10.27 7.62 -11.51
N PHE A 621 9.99 7.14 -12.72
CA PHE A 621 8.99 7.76 -13.61
C PHE A 621 7.54 7.53 -13.18
N THR A 622 7.27 6.66 -12.20
CA THR A 622 5.90 6.43 -11.66
C THR A 622 5.33 7.65 -10.92
N GLY A 623 6.19 8.61 -10.55
CA GLY A 623 5.80 9.83 -9.83
C GLY A 623 4.75 10.69 -10.55
N LYS A 624 3.95 11.43 -9.77
CA LYS A 624 2.90 12.33 -10.28
C LYS A 624 3.43 13.42 -11.24
N SER A 625 4.69 13.80 -11.10
CA SER A 625 5.39 14.78 -11.96
C SER A 625 5.50 14.36 -13.43
N PHE A 626 5.33 13.07 -13.73
CA PHE A 626 5.48 12.51 -15.07
C PHE A 626 4.16 12.05 -15.68
N LEU A 627 3.04 12.53 -15.14
CA LEU A 627 1.70 12.11 -15.55
C LEU A 627 1.48 12.26 -17.06
N GLY A 628 1.07 11.16 -17.71
CA GLY A 628 0.73 11.16 -19.15
C GLY A 628 1.95 11.10 -20.09
N THR A 629 3.15 10.87 -19.58
CA THR A 629 4.34 10.61 -20.40
C THR A 629 4.44 9.13 -20.81
N PRO A 630 5.00 8.81 -21.99
CA PRO A 630 5.30 7.42 -22.37
C PRO A 630 6.22 6.70 -21.37
N GLU A 631 7.16 7.42 -20.77
CA GLU A 631 8.08 6.93 -19.74
C GLU A 631 7.34 6.45 -18.50
N GLN A 632 6.37 7.24 -18.01
CA GLN A 632 5.53 6.83 -16.89
C GLN A 632 4.70 5.60 -17.24
N ALA A 633 4.11 5.54 -18.44
CA ALA A 633 3.32 4.37 -18.85
C ALA A 633 4.19 3.09 -18.88
N ALA A 634 5.40 3.18 -19.43
CA ALA A 634 6.34 2.05 -19.44
C ALA A 634 6.83 1.69 -18.03
N ALA A 635 7.09 2.68 -17.17
CA ALA A 635 7.49 2.45 -15.78
C ALA A 635 6.38 1.79 -14.95
N ASN A 636 5.13 2.23 -15.12
CA ASN A 636 3.97 1.62 -14.47
C ASN A 636 3.83 0.16 -14.87
N LEU A 637 3.92 -0.16 -16.17
CA LEU A 637 3.87 -1.55 -16.64
C LEU A 637 5.02 -2.41 -16.08
N LEU A 638 6.22 -1.84 -15.99
CA LEU A 638 7.39 -2.53 -15.45
C LEU A 638 7.23 -2.80 -13.94
N VAL A 639 6.75 -1.82 -13.19
CA VAL A 639 6.50 -1.92 -11.73
C VAL A 639 5.33 -2.85 -11.42
N GLU A 640 4.25 -2.81 -12.22
CA GLU A 640 3.09 -3.68 -12.08
C GLU A 640 3.46 -5.17 -12.26
N ASN A 641 4.32 -5.47 -13.24
CA ASN A 641 4.76 -6.85 -13.48
C ASN A 641 5.89 -7.30 -12.54
N ASN A 642 6.67 -6.35 -11.99
CA ASN A 642 7.71 -6.56 -10.96
C ASN A 642 8.65 -7.76 -11.19
N LYS A 643 9.03 -8.01 -12.45
CA LYS A 643 9.93 -9.13 -12.80
C LYS A 643 11.35 -8.84 -12.33
N LYS A 644 11.89 -9.67 -11.44
CA LYS A 644 13.29 -9.59 -11.01
C LYS A 644 14.20 -10.23 -12.05
N HIS A 645 15.50 -9.96 -11.97
CA HIS A 645 16.49 -10.57 -12.86
C HIS A 645 16.36 -12.10 -12.94
N VAL A 646 16.16 -12.76 -11.80
CA VAL A 646 16.00 -14.22 -11.74
C VAL A 646 14.74 -14.73 -12.43
N ASP A 647 13.67 -13.93 -12.46
CA ASP A 647 12.42 -14.28 -13.11
C ASP A 647 12.57 -14.20 -14.63
N VAL A 648 13.21 -13.13 -15.13
CA VAL A 648 13.52 -12.94 -16.55
C VAL A 648 14.43 -14.07 -17.05
N VAL A 649 15.46 -14.45 -16.27
CA VAL A 649 16.31 -15.62 -16.60
C VAL A 649 15.49 -16.90 -16.68
N GLY A 650 14.55 -17.10 -15.75
CA GLY A 650 13.65 -18.24 -15.78
C GLY A 650 12.75 -18.28 -17.02
N GLU A 651 12.25 -17.12 -17.44
CA GLU A 651 11.48 -16.97 -18.66
C GLU A 651 12.30 -17.26 -19.91
N ILE A 652 13.57 -16.85 -19.96
CA ILE A 652 14.49 -17.16 -21.07
C ILE A 652 14.71 -18.68 -21.17
N LEU A 653 14.95 -19.34 -20.04
CA LEU A 653 15.24 -20.78 -20.02
C LEU A 653 13.98 -21.62 -20.24
N ARG A 654 12.86 -21.19 -19.68
CA ARG A 654 11.57 -21.90 -19.70
C ARG A 654 10.41 -20.93 -19.96
N PRO A 655 10.24 -20.48 -21.22
CA PRO A 655 9.18 -19.56 -21.62
C PRO A 655 7.79 -20.01 -21.14
N GLY A 656 7.06 -19.10 -20.50
CA GLY A 656 5.69 -19.34 -20.01
C GLY A 656 5.58 -20.29 -18.79
N GLN A 657 6.68 -20.68 -18.15
CA GLN A 657 6.69 -21.63 -17.01
C GLN A 657 7.18 -20.98 -15.71
N SER A 658 6.81 -19.73 -15.43
CA SER A 658 7.27 -18.97 -14.25
C SER A 658 7.04 -19.69 -12.93
N LYS A 659 5.84 -20.24 -12.70
CA LYS A 659 5.53 -21.05 -11.50
C LYS A 659 6.44 -22.28 -11.36
N GLY A 660 6.76 -22.92 -12.49
CA GLY A 660 7.69 -24.05 -12.53
C GLY A 660 9.11 -23.65 -12.19
N TRP A 661 9.54 -22.48 -12.67
CA TRP A 661 10.86 -21.92 -12.37
C TRP A 661 11.01 -21.56 -10.90
N THR A 662 10.03 -20.86 -10.32
CA THR A 662 10.02 -20.54 -8.88
C THR A 662 10.09 -21.81 -8.04
N PHE A 663 9.30 -22.84 -8.39
CA PHE A 663 9.32 -24.12 -7.69
C PHE A 663 10.69 -24.83 -7.83
N PHE A 664 11.29 -24.81 -9.01
CA PHE A 664 12.63 -25.35 -9.24
C PHE A 664 13.67 -24.65 -8.34
N LEU A 665 13.69 -23.31 -8.31
CA LEU A 665 14.65 -22.57 -7.49
C LEU A 665 14.52 -22.87 -5.99
N GLN A 666 13.29 -22.94 -5.47
CA GLN A 666 13.02 -23.30 -4.07
C GLN A 666 13.49 -24.72 -3.73
N ASN A 667 13.57 -25.60 -4.72
CA ASN A 667 13.94 -27.00 -4.56
C ASN A 667 15.30 -27.35 -5.21
N ARG A 668 16.09 -26.34 -5.60
CA ARG A 668 17.36 -26.53 -6.34
C ARG A 668 18.36 -27.39 -5.59
N ASN A 669 18.32 -27.43 -4.26
CA ASN A 669 19.24 -28.25 -3.45
C ASN A 669 18.79 -29.71 -3.30
N LYS A 670 17.60 -30.08 -3.79
CA LYS A 670 17.09 -31.46 -3.68
C LYS A 670 17.44 -32.26 -4.91
N GLU A 671 18.05 -33.43 -4.77
CA GLU A 671 18.43 -34.31 -5.88
C GLU A 671 17.24 -34.68 -6.80
N LYS A 672 16.07 -34.91 -6.20
CA LYS A 672 14.82 -35.19 -6.92
C LYS A 672 13.77 -34.14 -6.61
N ILE A 673 13.03 -33.73 -7.65
CA ILE A 673 11.95 -32.74 -7.54
C ILE A 673 10.61 -33.46 -7.68
N PHE A 674 9.90 -33.59 -6.56
CA PHE A 674 8.52 -34.07 -6.50
C PHE A 674 7.85 -33.48 -5.25
N PRO A 675 6.50 -33.41 -5.20
CA PRO A 675 5.82 -32.89 -4.03
C PRO A 675 6.06 -33.80 -2.83
N LYS A 676 6.29 -33.24 -1.63
CA LYS A 676 6.44 -34.07 -0.43
C LYS A 676 5.10 -34.58 0.06
N GLU A 677 4.11 -33.69 0.19
CA GLU A 677 2.78 -34.00 0.71
C GLU A 677 1.84 -34.50 -0.40
N ILE A 678 0.88 -35.35 -0.05
CA ILE A 678 -0.15 -35.84 -0.96
C ILE A 678 -1.44 -35.05 -0.75
N GLU A 679 -1.94 -34.38 -1.79
CA GLU A 679 -3.25 -33.71 -1.73
C GLU A 679 -4.38 -34.73 -1.74
N GLU A 680 -5.49 -34.46 -1.05
CA GLU A 680 -6.61 -35.41 -0.95
C GLU A 680 -7.15 -35.82 -2.34
N ALA A 681 -7.22 -34.86 -3.27
CA ALA A 681 -7.65 -35.15 -4.63
C ALA A 681 -6.69 -36.11 -5.36
N GLU A 682 -5.38 -35.98 -5.18
CA GLU A 682 -4.37 -36.90 -5.73
C GLU A 682 -4.45 -38.26 -5.05
N ARG A 683 -4.61 -38.28 -3.72
CA ARG A 683 -4.78 -39.49 -2.91
C ARG A 683 -5.94 -40.32 -3.40
N VAL A 684 -7.10 -39.70 -3.67
CA VAL A 684 -8.28 -40.40 -4.21
C VAL A 684 -7.98 -41.08 -5.54
N VAL A 685 -7.34 -40.37 -6.49
CA VAL A 685 -7.01 -40.91 -7.82
C VAL A 685 -6.03 -42.07 -7.71
N LEU A 686 -4.93 -41.89 -6.98
CA LEU A 686 -3.87 -42.89 -6.88
C LEU A 686 -4.30 -44.11 -6.03
N ASN A 687 -5.16 -43.91 -5.03
CA ASN A 687 -5.80 -45.01 -4.31
C ASN A 687 -6.77 -45.77 -5.21
N GLN A 688 -7.50 -45.08 -6.10
CA GLN A 688 -8.38 -45.75 -7.04
C GLN A 688 -7.61 -46.67 -7.99
N ILE A 689 -6.45 -46.23 -8.49
CA ILE A 689 -5.54 -47.08 -9.28
C ILE A 689 -5.07 -48.27 -8.43
N SER A 690 -4.67 -48.04 -7.19
CA SER A 690 -4.11 -49.09 -6.31
C SER A 690 -5.13 -50.10 -5.78
N LYS A 691 -6.42 -49.74 -5.77
CA LYS A 691 -7.55 -50.59 -5.32
C LYS A 691 -7.96 -51.65 -6.33
N ASP A 692 -7.36 -51.68 -7.51
CA ASP A 692 -7.67 -52.70 -8.51
C ASP A 692 -7.00 -54.05 -8.17
N GLU A 693 -7.45 -54.68 -7.07
CA GLU A 693 -6.88 -55.90 -6.50
C GLU A 693 -6.80 -57.06 -7.50
N LYS A 694 -7.70 -57.08 -8.49
CA LYS A 694 -7.73 -58.11 -9.53
C LYS A 694 -6.49 -58.10 -10.43
N TYR A 695 -5.84 -56.94 -10.57
CA TYR A 695 -4.61 -56.80 -11.35
C TYR A 695 -3.36 -57.18 -10.55
N VAL A 696 -3.47 -57.40 -9.24
CA VAL A 696 -2.34 -57.85 -8.42
C VAL A 696 -1.93 -59.28 -8.79
N ASN A 697 -2.90 -60.10 -9.21
CA ASN A 697 -2.68 -61.53 -9.46
C ASN A 697 -3.56 -62.04 -10.61
N LEU A 698 -3.55 -61.36 -11.76
CA LEU A 698 -4.30 -61.78 -12.95
C LEU A 698 -3.50 -62.85 -13.71
N HIS A 699 -4.15 -63.94 -14.09
CA HIS A 699 -3.56 -65.03 -14.86
C HIS A 699 -4.17 -65.14 -16.25
N LYS A 700 -3.35 -65.40 -17.27
CA LYS A 700 -3.80 -65.83 -18.61
C LYS A 700 -3.77 -67.35 -18.66
N CYS A 701 -4.96 -67.95 -18.73
CA CYS A 701 -5.16 -69.40 -18.72
C CYS A 701 -5.41 -69.90 -20.15
N PHE A 702 -4.57 -70.80 -20.63
CA PHE A 702 -4.69 -71.39 -21.96
C PHE A 702 -5.39 -72.74 -21.88
N PHE A 703 -6.49 -72.90 -22.59
CA PHE A 703 -7.33 -74.08 -22.63
C PHE A 703 -7.27 -74.77 -23.98
N THR A 704 -7.34 -76.10 -23.97
CA THR A 704 -7.48 -76.95 -25.15
C THR A 704 -8.76 -77.77 -25.02
N GLU A 705 -9.61 -77.71 -26.04
CA GLU A 705 -10.82 -78.54 -26.14
C GLU A 705 -10.49 -79.88 -26.81
N ILE A 706 -10.99 -80.98 -26.24
CA ILE A 706 -10.76 -82.35 -26.70
C ILE A 706 -12.10 -82.99 -27.11
N PRO A 707 -12.19 -83.62 -28.31
CA PRO A 707 -11.08 -83.94 -29.22
C PRO A 707 -10.81 -82.89 -30.31
N SER A 708 -11.51 -81.74 -30.33
CA SER A 708 -11.42 -80.76 -31.41
C SER A 708 -10.02 -80.18 -31.60
N GLY A 709 -9.18 -80.19 -30.57
CA GLY A 709 -7.86 -79.58 -30.56
C GLY A 709 -7.91 -78.05 -30.53
N ARG A 710 -9.11 -77.46 -30.42
CA ARG A 710 -9.28 -76.00 -30.43
C ARG A 710 -8.69 -75.41 -29.16
N THR A 711 -7.75 -74.49 -29.33
CA THR A 711 -7.15 -73.73 -28.24
C THR A 711 -7.83 -72.37 -28.09
N PHE A 712 -7.99 -71.91 -26.85
CA PHE A 712 -8.43 -70.56 -26.54
C PHE A 712 -7.82 -70.15 -25.19
N HIS A 713 -7.90 -68.88 -24.83
CA HIS A 713 -7.46 -68.43 -23.52
C HIS A 713 -8.54 -67.62 -22.82
N LYS A 714 -8.44 -67.51 -21.50
CA LYS A 714 -9.23 -66.60 -20.68
C LYS A 714 -8.36 -65.95 -19.61
N PHE A 715 -8.69 -64.72 -19.25
CA PHE A 715 -8.13 -64.07 -18.08
C PHE A 715 -8.85 -64.56 -16.81
N CYS A 716 -8.10 -64.89 -15.77
CA CYS A 716 -8.60 -65.41 -14.50
C CYS A 716 -8.08 -64.55 -13.34
N ASP A 717 -8.98 -64.20 -12.42
CA ASP A 717 -8.64 -63.53 -11.15
C ASP A 717 -8.05 -64.56 -10.18
N GLY A 718 -6.71 -64.54 -10.06
CA GLY A 718 -5.93 -65.56 -9.37
C GLY A 718 -5.73 -66.87 -10.15
N PRO A 719 -4.95 -67.80 -9.59
CA PRO A 719 -4.69 -69.08 -10.23
C PRO A 719 -5.94 -69.98 -10.21
N THR A 720 -6.12 -70.79 -11.26
CA THR A 720 -7.23 -71.73 -11.36
C THR A 720 -7.16 -72.82 -10.30
N LYS A 721 -8.32 -73.14 -9.70
CA LYS A 721 -8.43 -74.21 -8.71
C LYS A 721 -8.67 -75.55 -9.41
N LEU A 722 -7.79 -76.51 -9.12
CA LEU A 722 -7.92 -77.89 -9.60
C LEU A 722 -8.76 -78.72 -8.62
N ARG A 723 -9.76 -79.43 -9.15
CA ARG A 723 -10.52 -80.43 -8.41
C ARG A 723 -10.63 -81.71 -9.22
N ASN A 724 -10.25 -82.83 -8.63
CA ASN A 724 -10.42 -84.15 -9.23
C ASN A 724 -11.59 -84.87 -8.57
N ARG A 725 -12.56 -85.33 -9.36
CA ARG A 725 -13.73 -86.09 -8.86
C ARG A 725 -13.92 -87.37 -9.66
N LYS A 726 -14.22 -88.49 -8.97
CA LYS A 726 -14.62 -89.75 -9.60
C LYS A 726 -16.14 -89.86 -9.55
N VAL A 727 -16.77 -90.04 -10.71
CA VAL A 727 -18.23 -90.21 -10.84
C VAL A 727 -18.47 -91.49 -11.65
N GLY A 728 -18.83 -92.58 -10.95
CA GLY A 728 -18.91 -93.91 -11.55
C GLY A 728 -17.55 -94.40 -12.07
N SER A 729 -17.50 -94.89 -13.31
CA SER A 729 -16.27 -95.30 -14.00
C SER A 729 -15.44 -94.14 -14.58
N ASN A 730 -15.88 -92.89 -14.42
CA ASN A 730 -15.27 -91.73 -15.07
C ASN A 730 -14.47 -90.90 -14.06
N SER A 731 -13.26 -90.47 -14.44
CA SER A 731 -12.54 -89.40 -13.75
C SER A 731 -12.83 -88.07 -14.42
N ILE A 732 -13.25 -87.08 -13.63
CA ILE A 732 -13.48 -85.72 -14.08
C ILE A 732 -12.43 -84.82 -13.44
N VAL A 733 -11.65 -84.14 -14.28
CA VAL A 733 -10.72 -83.08 -13.89
C VAL A 733 -11.43 -81.75 -14.10
N GLU A 734 -11.62 -81.00 -13.02
CA GLU A 734 -12.36 -79.74 -12.98
C GLU A 734 -11.40 -78.59 -12.69
N ARG A 735 -11.48 -77.53 -13.49
CA ARG A 735 -10.76 -76.26 -13.31
C ARG A 735 -11.78 -75.16 -13.06
N SER A 736 -11.76 -74.57 -11.87
CA SER A 736 -12.65 -73.47 -11.50
C SER A 736 -11.88 -72.19 -11.18
N GLY A 737 -12.51 -71.05 -11.43
CA GLY A 737 -11.92 -69.73 -11.23
C GLY A 737 -12.94 -68.65 -11.54
N TYR A 738 -12.56 -67.39 -11.33
CA TYR A 738 -13.33 -66.24 -11.76
C TYR A 738 -12.73 -65.76 -13.08
N PHE A 739 -13.42 -66.02 -14.19
CA PHE A 739 -12.90 -65.74 -15.52
C PHE A 739 -13.54 -64.49 -16.11
N PHE A 740 -12.76 -63.72 -16.86
CA PHE A 740 -13.25 -62.60 -17.65
C PHE A 740 -14.19 -63.11 -18.76
N ASP A 741 -15.37 -62.50 -18.86
CA ASP A 741 -16.39 -62.83 -19.84
C ASP A 741 -16.57 -61.69 -20.85
N ASP A 742 -15.89 -61.82 -22.00
CA ASP A 742 -15.96 -60.87 -23.11
C ASP A 742 -17.37 -60.75 -23.70
N ALA A 743 -18.15 -61.84 -23.71
CA ALA A 743 -19.50 -61.84 -24.29
C ALA A 743 -20.50 -60.96 -23.52
N LYS A 744 -20.25 -60.70 -22.23
CA LYS A 744 -21.08 -59.84 -21.38
C LYS A 744 -20.47 -58.45 -21.20
N PHE A 745 -19.34 -58.17 -21.85
CA PHE A 745 -18.61 -56.94 -21.66
C PHE A 745 -19.37 -55.73 -22.23
N VAL A 746 -19.46 -54.65 -21.43
CA VAL A 746 -19.99 -53.36 -21.88
C VAL A 746 -18.99 -52.28 -21.49
N SER A 747 -18.66 -51.41 -22.44
CA SER A 747 -17.75 -50.30 -22.19
C SER A 747 -18.16 -49.50 -20.96
N GLY A 748 -17.24 -49.30 -20.02
CA GLY A 748 -17.43 -48.43 -18.85
C GLY A 748 -18.17 -49.04 -17.65
N LYS A 749 -18.49 -50.34 -17.60
CA LYS A 749 -18.92 -51.00 -16.34
C LYS A 749 -17.83 -51.88 -15.73
N PHE A 750 -18.05 -52.34 -14.49
CA PHE A 750 -16.97 -52.78 -13.59
C PHE A 750 -16.97 -54.28 -13.24
N GLU A 751 -18.01 -55.06 -13.57
CA GLU A 751 -18.19 -56.44 -13.07
C GLU A 751 -18.34 -57.47 -14.20
N TYR A 752 -17.23 -58.04 -14.67
CA TYR A 752 -17.19 -58.98 -15.80
C TYR A 752 -16.39 -60.26 -15.55
N PHE A 753 -15.98 -60.47 -14.30
CA PHE A 753 -15.38 -61.73 -13.88
C PHE A 753 -16.49 -62.56 -13.24
N ASP A 754 -16.82 -63.68 -13.86
CA ASP A 754 -17.87 -64.59 -13.40
C ASP A 754 -17.24 -65.94 -13.02
N SER A 755 -17.88 -66.65 -12.10
CA SER A 755 -17.44 -68.00 -11.76
C SER A 755 -17.57 -68.89 -12.99
N GLY A 756 -16.46 -69.48 -13.42
CA GLY A 756 -16.42 -70.42 -14.53
C GLY A 756 -15.85 -71.75 -14.09
N VAL A 757 -16.34 -72.82 -14.71
CA VAL A 757 -15.88 -74.19 -14.47
C VAL A 757 -15.67 -74.87 -15.82
N PHE A 758 -14.47 -75.41 -16.01
CA PHE A 758 -14.09 -76.18 -17.18
C PHE A 758 -13.79 -77.62 -16.76
N GLU A 759 -14.39 -78.60 -17.45
CA GLU A 759 -14.30 -80.01 -17.08
C GLU A 759 -13.73 -80.85 -18.22
N LEU A 760 -12.83 -81.76 -17.88
CA LEU A 760 -12.39 -82.86 -18.73
C LEU A 760 -12.90 -84.18 -18.16
N LYS A 761 -13.71 -84.91 -18.94
CA LYS A 761 -14.21 -86.24 -18.56
C LYS A 761 -13.41 -87.32 -19.27
N ASP A 762 -12.86 -88.25 -18.51
CA ASP A 762 -12.19 -89.44 -19.04
C ASP A 762 -13.02 -90.70 -18.77
N GLN A 763 -13.50 -91.33 -19.84
CA GLN A 763 -14.40 -92.49 -19.86
C GLN A 763 -13.67 -93.84 -19.92
N GLN A 764 -12.54 -93.98 -19.21
CA GLN A 764 -11.54 -95.07 -19.29
C GLN A 764 -10.37 -94.78 -20.24
N LEU A 765 -9.44 -93.92 -19.79
CA LEU A 765 -8.04 -93.74 -20.20
C LEU A 765 -7.69 -93.51 -21.69
N LYS A 766 -8.65 -93.50 -22.64
CA LYS A 766 -8.38 -93.31 -24.08
C LYS A 766 -9.42 -92.47 -24.86
N LYS A 767 -10.50 -91.99 -24.22
CA LYS A 767 -11.56 -91.19 -24.88
C LYS A 767 -11.94 -89.96 -24.05
N ALA A 768 -10.96 -89.12 -23.72
CA ALA A 768 -11.21 -87.88 -23.01
C ALA A 768 -12.09 -86.92 -23.84
N LYS A 769 -13.07 -86.29 -23.20
CA LYS A 769 -13.95 -85.29 -23.83
C LYS A 769 -14.17 -84.13 -22.86
N GLY A 770 -13.96 -82.91 -23.33
CA GLY A 770 -14.12 -81.69 -22.53
C GLY A 770 -12.96 -80.72 -22.72
N ILE A 771 -12.73 -79.86 -21.73
CA ILE A 771 -11.77 -78.77 -21.81
C ILE A 771 -10.69 -78.99 -20.75
N THR A 772 -9.42 -78.95 -21.16
CA THR A 772 -8.27 -79.05 -20.26
C THR A 772 -7.44 -77.78 -20.26
N LEU A 773 -6.86 -77.44 -19.11
CA LEU A 773 -5.86 -76.39 -18.99
C LEU A 773 -4.52 -76.89 -19.54
N SER A 774 -3.91 -76.13 -20.43
CA SER A 774 -2.62 -76.43 -21.08
C SER A 774 -1.47 -75.71 -20.39
N SER A 775 -1.65 -74.42 -20.11
CA SER A 775 -0.73 -73.60 -19.34
C SER A 775 -1.48 -72.46 -18.64
N GLU A 776 -0.85 -71.90 -17.60
CA GLU A 776 -1.37 -70.78 -16.82
C GLU A 776 -0.17 -69.92 -16.39
N GLU A 777 -0.24 -68.63 -16.71
CA GLU A 777 0.84 -67.69 -16.46
C GLU A 777 0.29 -66.37 -15.95
N MET A 778 0.99 -65.74 -14.99
CA MET A 778 0.66 -64.39 -14.54
C MET A 778 0.88 -63.40 -15.69
N THR A 779 -0.08 -62.50 -15.91
CA THR A 779 -0.02 -61.56 -17.02
C THR A 779 1.13 -60.57 -16.86
N GLN A 780 1.67 -60.08 -17.98
CA GLN A 780 2.69 -59.03 -17.95
C GLN A 780 2.10 -57.71 -17.44
N GLU A 781 0.81 -57.48 -17.66
CA GLU A 781 0.04 -56.38 -17.07
C GLU A 781 0.05 -56.43 -15.54
N SER A 782 -0.12 -57.61 -14.93
CA SER A 782 -0.01 -57.78 -13.47
C SER A 782 1.40 -57.58 -12.96
N VAL A 783 2.41 -58.04 -13.71
CA VAL A 783 3.82 -57.78 -13.36
C VAL A 783 4.09 -56.28 -13.32
N LEU A 784 3.70 -55.54 -14.37
CA LEU A 784 3.86 -54.08 -14.44
C LEU A 784 3.05 -53.38 -13.35
N PHE A 785 1.77 -53.73 -13.17
CA PHE A 785 0.91 -53.10 -12.17
C PHE A 785 1.50 -53.19 -10.77
N ASN A 786 2.05 -54.36 -10.41
CA ASN A 786 2.71 -54.55 -9.12
C ASN A 786 4.00 -53.73 -8.99
N SER A 787 4.76 -53.49 -10.06
CA SER A 787 5.97 -52.65 -10.00
C SER A 787 5.64 -51.16 -9.83
N VAL A 788 4.59 -50.69 -10.49
CA VAL A 788 4.20 -49.27 -10.50
C VAL A 788 3.10 -48.91 -9.49
N ARG A 789 2.63 -49.85 -8.68
CA ARG A 789 1.46 -49.67 -7.80
C ARG A 789 1.62 -48.45 -6.87
N PRO A 790 0.78 -47.41 -6.97
CA PRO A 790 1.01 -46.14 -6.27
C PRO A 790 1.17 -46.27 -4.74
N THR A 791 0.30 -47.03 -4.08
CA THR A 791 0.32 -47.19 -2.61
C THR A 791 1.58 -47.87 -2.08
N GLN A 792 2.26 -48.68 -2.91
CA GLN A 792 3.47 -49.40 -2.53
C GLN A 792 4.73 -48.65 -3.00
N ARG A 793 4.73 -48.20 -4.26
CA ARG A 793 5.91 -47.62 -4.91
C ARG A 793 6.11 -46.15 -4.59
N MET A 794 5.03 -45.35 -4.60
CA MET A 794 5.11 -43.89 -4.48
C MET A 794 4.77 -43.37 -3.09
N MET A 795 3.90 -44.04 -2.34
CA MET A 795 3.33 -43.49 -1.11
C MET A 795 3.94 -44.05 0.16
N SER A 796 3.94 -43.23 1.20
CA SER A 796 4.10 -43.67 2.59
C SER A 796 3.01 -44.65 3.03
N GLN A 797 3.30 -45.45 4.05
CA GLN A 797 2.29 -46.36 4.63
C GLN A 797 1.08 -45.59 5.16
N SER A 798 1.29 -44.39 5.72
CA SER A 798 0.23 -43.48 6.16
C SER A 798 -0.44 -42.70 5.01
N GLN A 799 0.07 -42.79 3.78
CA GLN A 799 -0.41 -42.06 2.59
C GLN A 799 -0.45 -40.54 2.76
N GLN A 800 0.38 -40.00 3.66
CA GLN A 800 0.48 -38.56 3.91
C GLN A 800 1.53 -37.88 3.02
N TYR A 801 2.59 -38.60 2.66
CA TYR A 801 3.69 -38.10 1.83
C TYR A 801 4.13 -39.08 0.73
N TYR A 802 4.71 -38.54 -0.34
CA TYR A 802 5.37 -39.29 -1.41
C TYR A 802 6.80 -39.69 -1.02
N LYS A 803 7.25 -40.84 -1.51
CA LYS A 803 8.59 -41.43 -1.30
C LYS A 803 9.50 -41.31 -2.51
N ASP A 804 8.94 -41.27 -3.72
CA ASP A 804 9.68 -41.26 -4.97
C ASP A 804 8.96 -40.41 -6.02
N GLY A 805 9.71 -40.04 -7.06
CA GLY A 805 9.18 -39.25 -8.18
C GLY A 805 8.34 -40.09 -9.15
N ILE A 806 7.53 -39.41 -9.96
CA ILE A 806 6.62 -40.07 -10.92
C ILE A 806 7.27 -40.38 -12.27
N LEU A 807 8.34 -39.66 -12.65
CA LEU A 807 9.00 -39.83 -13.95
C LEU A 807 9.51 -41.26 -14.17
N ILE A 808 10.06 -41.89 -13.11
CA ILE A 808 10.56 -43.26 -13.17
C ILE A 808 9.45 -44.27 -13.47
N ILE A 809 8.24 -44.03 -12.97
CA ILE A 809 7.08 -44.89 -13.24
C ILE A 809 6.66 -44.79 -14.70
N PHE A 810 6.72 -43.59 -15.29
CA PHE A 810 6.41 -43.43 -16.70
C PHE A 810 7.47 -44.08 -17.60
N ASP A 811 8.74 -43.99 -17.22
CA ASP A 811 9.83 -44.70 -17.92
C ASP A 811 9.60 -46.22 -17.84
N GLU A 812 9.27 -46.77 -16.67
CA GLU A 812 8.93 -48.20 -16.50
C GLU A 812 7.75 -48.63 -17.39
N ILE A 813 6.70 -47.81 -17.48
CA ILE A 813 5.55 -48.11 -18.34
C ILE A 813 5.94 -48.09 -19.82
N ILE A 814 6.75 -47.12 -20.26
CA ILE A 814 7.22 -47.05 -21.66
C ILE A 814 8.04 -48.29 -22.02
N LEU A 815 8.96 -48.69 -21.14
CA LEU A 815 9.88 -49.82 -21.34
C LEU A 815 9.22 -51.20 -21.22
N ALA A 816 7.94 -51.28 -20.83
CA ALA A 816 7.23 -52.53 -20.58
C ALA A 816 6.81 -53.27 -21.87
N GLU A 817 7.74 -53.58 -22.78
CA GLU A 817 7.50 -54.05 -24.17
C GLU A 817 6.51 -55.21 -24.33
N LYS A 818 6.38 -56.08 -23.33
CA LYS A 818 5.51 -57.26 -23.37
C LYS A 818 4.07 -57.00 -22.92
N VAL A 819 3.77 -55.79 -22.45
CA VAL A 819 2.44 -55.37 -21.95
C VAL A 819 1.61 -54.77 -23.08
N SER A 820 0.29 -54.99 -23.11
CA SER A 820 -0.58 -54.36 -24.12
C SER A 820 -0.39 -52.83 -24.17
N PRO A 821 -0.21 -52.23 -25.37
CA PRO A 821 -0.15 -50.78 -25.54
C PRO A 821 -1.38 -50.04 -24.99
N LEU A 822 -2.57 -50.66 -25.08
CA LEU A 822 -3.81 -50.12 -24.51
C LEU A 822 -3.73 -50.04 -22.98
N TYR A 823 -3.17 -51.07 -22.33
CA TYR A 823 -3.03 -51.06 -20.87
C TYR A 823 -2.00 -50.02 -20.40
N ARG A 824 -0.86 -49.89 -21.10
CA ARG A 824 0.12 -48.82 -20.82
C ARG A 824 -0.50 -47.44 -20.94
N ALA A 825 -1.26 -47.20 -22.01
CA ALA A 825 -1.94 -45.93 -22.24
C ALA A 825 -3.00 -45.63 -21.18
N TYR A 826 -3.74 -46.66 -20.74
CA TYR A 826 -4.67 -46.57 -19.62
C TYR A 826 -3.95 -46.13 -18.34
N LEU A 827 -2.88 -46.84 -17.94
CA LEU A 827 -2.12 -46.51 -16.73
C LEU A 827 -1.56 -45.08 -16.78
N GLN A 828 -0.88 -44.70 -17.87
CA GLN A 828 -0.33 -43.36 -18.02
C GLN A 828 -1.43 -42.28 -17.96
N THR A 829 -2.59 -42.52 -18.55
CA THR A 829 -3.75 -41.60 -18.49
C THR A 829 -4.29 -41.48 -17.06
N GLU A 830 -4.37 -42.57 -16.30
CA GLU A 830 -4.81 -42.52 -14.91
C GLU A 830 -3.82 -41.81 -13.99
N PHE A 831 -2.52 -42.08 -14.13
CA PHE A 831 -1.47 -41.35 -13.41
C PHE A 831 -1.48 -39.86 -13.76
N ALA A 832 -1.71 -39.51 -15.03
CA ALA A 832 -1.80 -38.11 -15.50
C ALA A 832 -2.80 -37.28 -14.68
N LYS A 833 -3.94 -37.87 -14.30
CA LYS A 833 -5.01 -37.19 -13.56
C LYS A 833 -4.55 -36.65 -12.21
N ALA A 834 -3.57 -37.31 -11.57
CA ALA A 834 -2.98 -36.81 -10.33
C ALA A 834 -1.92 -35.74 -10.63
N ILE A 835 -1.05 -35.98 -11.62
CA ILE A 835 0.12 -35.14 -11.92
C ILE A 835 -0.26 -33.77 -12.49
N GLN A 836 -1.25 -33.74 -13.40
CA GLN A 836 -1.66 -32.53 -14.10
C GLN A 836 -2.29 -31.47 -13.18
N ARG A 837 -2.63 -31.81 -11.92
CA ARG A 837 -3.13 -30.84 -10.94
C ARG A 837 -2.04 -29.83 -10.53
N ARG A 838 -0.80 -30.29 -10.40
CA ARG A 838 0.36 -29.44 -10.06
C ARG A 838 1.62 -29.92 -10.79
N PRO A 839 1.68 -29.76 -12.13
CA PRO A 839 2.77 -30.30 -12.95
C PRO A 839 4.15 -29.77 -12.55
N HIS A 840 4.23 -28.52 -12.07
CA HIS A 840 5.46 -27.94 -11.56
C HIS A 840 6.00 -28.66 -10.30
N GLY A 841 5.10 -29.11 -9.42
CA GLY A 841 5.46 -29.83 -8.21
C GLY A 841 6.20 -31.14 -8.49
N TRP A 842 5.89 -31.76 -9.63
CA TRP A 842 6.47 -33.02 -10.11
C TRP A 842 7.78 -32.84 -10.91
N GLY A 843 8.33 -31.63 -10.96
CA GLY A 843 9.58 -31.37 -11.67
C GLY A 843 9.46 -31.44 -13.20
N LEU A 844 8.24 -31.39 -13.76
CA LEU A 844 8.02 -31.52 -15.21
C LEU A 844 8.62 -30.37 -16.04
N ILE A 845 9.02 -29.28 -15.39
CA ILE A 845 9.81 -28.22 -16.03
C ILE A 845 11.15 -28.75 -16.59
N LEU A 846 11.69 -29.83 -16.01
CA LEU A 846 12.94 -30.46 -16.46
C LEU A 846 12.72 -31.56 -17.51
N ALA A 847 11.49 -32.04 -17.70
CA ALA A 847 11.14 -33.09 -18.66
C ALA A 847 10.05 -32.60 -19.65
N PRO A 848 10.38 -31.65 -20.54
CA PRO A 848 9.39 -31.05 -21.45
C PRO A 848 8.66 -32.06 -22.33
N ARG A 849 9.33 -33.15 -22.75
CA ARG A 849 8.72 -34.18 -23.60
C ARG A 849 7.58 -34.93 -22.93
N PHE A 850 7.57 -34.99 -21.59
CA PHE A 850 6.53 -35.69 -20.83
C PHE A 850 5.12 -35.21 -21.19
N LEU A 851 4.90 -33.89 -21.20
CA LEU A 851 3.58 -33.33 -21.48
C LEU A 851 3.18 -33.45 -22.96
N SER A 852 4.15 -33.35 -23.88
CA SER A 852 3.88 -33.57 -25.32
C SER A 852 3.50 -35.02 -25.60
N ASP A 853 4.21 -35.96 -24.98
CA ASP A 853 3.97 -37.39 -25.15
C ASP A 853 2.62 -37.81 -24.56
N LEU A 854 2.26 -37.24 -23.40
CA LEU A 854 0.96 -37.45 -22.80
C LEU A 854 -0.18 -36.92 -23.69
N LYS A 855 0.02 -35.77 -24.35
CA LYS A 855 -0.93 -35.23 -25.33
C LYS A 855 -1.05 -36.16 -26.55
N LEU A 856 0.07 -36.68 -27.06
CA LEU A 856 0.07 -37.65 -28.16
C LEU A 856 -0.69 -38.94 -27.79
N ILE A 857 -0.46 -39.49 -26.59
CA ILE A 857 -1.19 -40.65 -26.08
C ILE A 857 -2.70 -40.37 -26.03
N GLN A 858 -3.11 -39.18 -25.55
CA GLN A 858 -4.52 -38.81 -25.52
C GLN A 858 -5.16 -38.75 -26.91
N THR A 859 -4.41 -38.39 -27.95
CA THR A 859 -4.90 -38.38 -29.34
C THR A 859 -4.91 -39.76 -30.00
N LYS A 860 -3.99 -40.65 -29.61
CA LYS A 860 -3.83 -41.98 -30.21
C LYS A 860 -4.67 -43.07 -29.54
N LYS A 861 -5.06 -42.87 -28.28
CA LYS A 861 -5.91 -43.82 -27.53
C LYS A 861 -7.39 -43.68 -27.93
N PRO A 862 -8.22 -44.71 -27.67
CA PRO A 862 -9.66 -44.60 -27.82
C PRO A 862 -10.28 -43.48 -26.96
N PRO A 863 -11.37 -42.82 -27.42
CA PRO A 863 -12.06 -41.79 -26.65
C PRO A 863 -12.52 -42.28 -25.28
N ILE A 864 -13.07 -43.51 -25.24
CA ILE A 864 -13.45 -44.21 -24.01
C ILE A 864 -12.54 -45.44 -23.90
N LEU A 865 -11.46 -45.28 -23.14
CA LEU A 865 -10.55 -46.36 -22.77
C LEU A 865 -10.78 -46.72 -21.30
N GLY A 866 -11.51 -47.81 -21.08
CA GLY A 866 -11.76 -48.39 -19.78
C GLY A 866 -10.66 -49.35 -19.35
N ARG A 867 -10.57 -49.60 -18.04
CA ARG A 867 -9.55 -50.45 -17.41
C ARG A 867 -9.40 -51.86 -18.00
N ASN A 868 -10.51 -52.45 -18.45
CA ASN A 868 -10.58 -53.83 -18.92
C ASN A 868 -10.58 -53.95 -20.45
N ASP A 869 -10.61 -52.82 -21.19
CA ASP A 869 -10.82 -52.84 -22.65
C ASP A 869 -9.70 -53.59 -23.39
N TRP A 870 -8.48 -53.58 -22.86
CA TRP A 870 -7.33 -54.28 -23.44
C TRP A 870 -7.44 -55.83 -23.40
N MET A 871 -8.33 -56.39 -22.58
CA MET A 871 -8.55 -57.84 -22.51
C MET A 871 -9.44 -58.37 -23.65
N VAL A 872 -9.98 -57.47 -24.49
CA VAL A 872 -10.85 -57.80 -25.61
C VAL A 872 -10.08 -57.65 -26.92
N GLU A 873 -9.52 -58.75 -27.43
CA GLU A 873 -8.62 -58.75 -28.60
C GLU A 873 -9.27 -58.19 -29.89
N SER A 874 -10.59 -58.21 -29.99
CA SER A 874 -11.32 -57.71 -31.16
C SER A 874 -11.56 -56.20 -31.15
N ARG A 875 -11.26 -55.51 -30.04
CA ARG A 875 -11.65 -54.12 -29.80
C ARG A 875 -10.45 -53.18 -29.87
N TYR A 876 -10.61 -52.06 -30.59
CA TYR A 876 -9.60 -51.01 -30.74
C TYR A 876 -8.27 -51.45 -31.39
N SER A 877 -8.33 -52.37 -32.36
CA SER A 877 -7.14 -52.89 -33.04
C SER A 877 -6.33 -51.81 -33.77
N GLU A 878 -6.99 -50.82 -34.35
CA GLU A 878 -6.33 -49.68 -35.01
C GLU A 878 -5.62 -48.78 -33.97
N GLU A 879 -6.29 -48.41 -32.88
CA GLU A 879 -5.70 -47.60 -31.82
C GLU A 879 -4.59 -48.33 -31.07
N GLU A 880 -4.70 -49.64 -30.88
CA GLU A 880 -3.64 -50.45 -30.29
C GLU A 880 -2.37 -50.44 -31.16
N GLN A 881 -2.51 -50.55 -32.48
CA GLN A 881 -1.39 -50.44 -33.42
C GLN A 881 -0.79 -49.02 -33.42
N ASN A 882 -1.61 -47.98 -33.41
CA ASN A 882 -1.17 -46.59 -33.32
C ASN A 882 -0.40 -46.29 -32.02
N LEU A 883 -0.82 -46.88 -30.91
CA LEU A 883 -0.14 -46.79 -29.61
C LEU A 883 1.15 -47.61 -29.61
N LYS A 884 1.18 -48.78 -30.25
CA LYS A 884 2.38 -49.58 -30.40
C LYS A 884 3.48 -48.81 -31.14
N GLU A 885 3.16 -48.19 -32.27
CA GLU A 885 4.08 -47.35 -33.04
C GLU A 885 4.61 -46.17 -32.21
N PHE A 886 3.73 -45.57 -31.39
CA PHE A 886 4.15 -44.53 -30.45
C PHE A 886 5.17 -45.07 -29.44
N TYR A 887 4.89 -46.16 -28.72
CA TYR A 887 5.83 -46.69 -27.73
C TYR A 887 7.14 -47.20 -28.38
N ASP A 888 7.08 -47.78 -29.57
CA ASP A 888 8.27 -48.19 -30.33
C ASP A 888 9.14 -46.99 -30.70
N SER A 889 8.54 -45.85 -31.07
CA SER A 889 9.27 -44.59 -31.32
C SER A 889 9.96 -44.01 -30.07
N LYS A 890 9.55 -44.45 -28.88
CA LYS A 890 10.07 -43.99 -27.57
C LYS A 890 11.14 -44.88 -26.98
N LYS A 891 11.56 -45.92 -27.71
CA LYS A 891 12.65 -46.81 -27.30
C LYS A 891 13.94 -46.02 -27.06
N GLY A 892 14.54 -46.20 -25.89
CA GLY A 892 15.75 -45.50 -25.46
C GLY A 892 15.54 -44.07 -24.97
N GLU A 893 14.31 -43.55 -24.97
CA GLU A 893 13.96 -42.30 -24.29
C GLU A 893 13.71 -42.55 -22.79
N SER A 894 14.04 -41.56 -21.96
CA SER A 894 13.80 -41.59 -20.52
C SER A 894 13.56 -40.16 -20.02
N TYR A 895 12.42 -39.96 -19.36
CA TYR A 895 12.08 -38.68 -18.74
C TYR A 895 12.95 -38.39 -17.52
N VAL A 896 13.37 -39.42 -16.79
CA VAL A 896 14.32 -39.26 -15.68
C VAL A 896 15.66 -38.75 -16.19
N LEU A 897 16.17 -39.34 -17.28
CA LEU A 897 17.41 -38.89 -17.90
C LEU A 897 17.29 -37.47 -18.46
N GLU A 898 16.19 -37.17 -19.16
CA GLU A 898 15.87 -35.83 -19.66
C GLU A 898 15.88 -34.81 -18.51
N ALA A 899 15.20 -35.11 -17.40
CA ALA A 899 15.16 -34.24 -16.23
C ALA A 899 16.54 -34.03 -15.60
N LYS A 900 17.37 -35.07 -15.53
CA LYS A 900 18.73 -35.00 -15.00
C LYS A 900 19.64 -34.14 -15.88
N VAL A 901 19.59 -34.35 -17.20
CA VAL A 901 20.36 -33.56 -18.18
C VAL A 901 19.94 -32.09 -18.14
N ASN A 902 18.64 -31.80 -18.20
CA ASN A 902 18.15 -30.43 -18.17
C ASN A 902 18.44 -29.72 -16.85
N ARG A 903 18.48 -30.44 -15.74
CA ARG A 903 18.96 -29.90 -14.47
C ARG A 903 20.42 -29.45 -14.56
N GLY A 904 21.33 -30.32 -15.00
CA GLY A 904 22.74 -29.98 -15.12
C GLY A 904 22.97 -28.81 -16.08
N LEU A 905 22.24 -28.79 -17.20
CA LEU A 905 22.27 -27.67 -18.15
C LEU A 905 21.82 -26.35 -17.52
N ILE A 906 20.68 -26.35 -16.80
CA ILE A 906 20.17 -25.16 -16.10
C ILE A 906 21.14 -24.71 -15.00
N GLU A 907 21.70 -25.65 -14.23
CA GLU A 907 22.67 -25.35 -13.18
C GLU A 907 23.94 -24.72 -13.76
N GLY A 908 24.46 -25.23 -14.88
CA GLY A 908 25.58 -24.63 -15.59
C GLY A 908 25.30 -23.21 -16.10
N VAL A 909 24.07 -22.94 -16.54
CA VAL A 909 23.64 -21.56 -16.89
C VAL A 909 23.59 -20.66 -15.67
N ILE A 910 23.03 -21.13 -14.55
CA ILE A 910 22.94 -20.34 -13.32
C ILE A 910 24.32 -20.01 -12.79
N GLU A 911 25.26 -20.97 -12.81
CA GLU A 911 26.64 -20.78 -12.38
C GLU A 911 27.40 -19.78 -13.26
N THR A 912 27.20 -19.84 -14.57
CA THR A 912 27.85 -18.90 -15.50
C THR A 912 27.21 -17.51 -15.46
N GLY A 913 25.88 -17.48 -15.30
CA GLY A 913 25.07 -16.30 -15.08
C GLY A 913 24.65 -15.56 -16.36
N PHE A 914 23.53 -14.84 -16.24
CA PHE A 914 23.16 -13.77 -17.14
C PHE A 914 23.63 -12.43 -16.57
N ALA A 915 23.95 -11.49 -17.46
CA ALA A 915 24.25 -10.12 -17.10
C ALA A 915 23.29 -9.17 -17.80
N TYR A 916 23.09 -8.00 -17.18
CA TYR A 916 22.37 -6.90 -17.78
C TYR A 916 23.14 -6.37 -18.99
N ALA A 917 22.48 -6.34 -20.14
CA ALA A 917 23.06 -5.90 -21.40
C ALA A 917 22.89 -4.40 -21.62
N GLY A 918 21.87 -3.80 -21.02
CA GLY A 918 21.39 -2.46 -21.34
C GLY A 918 19.88 -2.44 -21.58
N TYR A 919 19.38 -1.50 -22.37
CA TYR A 919 17.95 -1.37 -22.63
C TYR A 919 17.64 -0.79 -24.02
N VAL A 920 16.38 -0.91 -24.43
CA VAL A 920 15.85 -0.25 -25.63
C VAL A 920 15.42 1.17 -25.29
N ASN A 921 15.98 2.18 -25.94
CA ASN A 921 15.66 3.57 -25.69
C ASN A 921 14.27 3.97 -26.24
N HIS A 922 13.80 5.18 -25.87
CA HIS A 922 12.51 5.73 -26.28
C HIS A 922 12.26 5.75 -27.80
N ASP A 923 13.34 5.80 -28.60
CA ASP A 923 13.34 5.86 -30.06
C ASP A 923 13.57 4.50 -30.74
N GLY A 924 13.70 3.44 -29.94
CA GLY A 924 13.98 2.06 -30.36
C GLY A 924 15.46 1.72 -30.46
N ALA A 925 16.38 2.66 -30.24
CA ALA A 925 17.81 2.41 -30.32
C ALA A 925 18.32 1.61 -29.12
N LEU A 926 19.37 0.80 -29.32
CA LEU A 926 19.98 0.01 -28.25
C LEU A 926 20.98 0.85 -27.44
N VAL A 927 20.77 0.93 -26.13
CA VAL A 927 21.74 1.49 -25.17
C VAL A 927 22.39 0.33 -24.44
N LEU A 928 23.53 -0.13 -24.96
CA LEU A 928 24.25 -1.31 -24.46
C LEU A 928 25.46 -0.95 -23.62
N GLN A 929 25.76 -1.80 -22.65
CA GLN A 929 27.02 -1.78 -21.92
C GLN A 929 28.17 -2.32 -22.78
N ASP A 930 29.39 -1.91 -22.46
CA ASP A 930 30.58 -2.40 -23.15
C ASP A 930 30.73 -3.93 -23.08
N SER A 931 30.40 -4.54 -21.94
CA SER A 931 30.44 -5.99 -21.76
C SER A 931 29.43 -6.76 -22.62
N ALA A 932 28.35 -6.10 -23.07
CA ALA A 932 27.32 -6.72 -23.91
C ALA A 932 27.68 -6.70 -25.40
N LYS A 933 28.68 -5.92 -25.83
CA LYS A 933 29.06 -5.80 -27.26
C LYS A 933 29.61 -7.09 -27.85
N SER A 934 30.17 -7.97 -27.02
CA SER A 934 30.65 -9.30 -27.42
C SER A 934 29.55 -10.36 -27.41
N ALA A 935 28.34 -10.06 -26.93
CA ALA A 935 27.23 -11.00 -26.95
C ALA A 935 26.75 -11.26 -28.39
N LYS A 936 26.25 -12.47 -28.64
CA LYS A 936 25.61 -12.85 -29.90
C LYS A 936 24.09 -12.67 -29.88
N VAL A 937 23.47 -12.78 -28.71
CA VAL A 937 22.01 -12.73 -28.52
C VAL A 937 21.68 -11.88 -27.31
N LEU A 938 20.71 -10.98 -27.46
CA LEU A 938 20.11 -10.21 -26.37
C LEU A 938 18.69 -10.69 -26.12
N TYR A 939 18.38 -10.88 -24.85
CA TYR A 939 17.11 -11.37 -24.36
C TYR A 939 16.36 -10.28 -23.63
N GLY A 940 15.05 -10.29 -23.72
CA GLY A 940 14.20 -9.42 -22.93
C GLY A 940 12.73 -9.73 -23.16
N SER A 941 11.88 -9.11 -22.35
CA SER A 941 10.44 -9.23 -22.52
C SER A 941 9.98 -8.29 -23.65
N PRO A 942 9.31 -8.80 -24.71
CA PRO A 942 8.75 -7.96 -25.78
C PRO A 942 7.91 -6.80 -25.25
N SER A 943 7.18 -7.06 -24.17
CA SER A 943 6.47 -6.12 -23.31
C SER A 943 6.50 -6.65 -21.87
N PRO A 944 6.37 -5.80 -20.83
CA PRO A 944 6.52 -6.22 -19.43
C PRO A 944 5.60 -7.39 -19.01
N ASP A 945 4.42 -7.52 -19.61
CA ASP A 945 3.44 -8.59 -19.40
C ASP A 945 3.78 -9.91 -20.10
N LYS A 946 4.68 -9.89 -21.09
CA LYS A 946 5.08 -11.07 -21.87
C LYS A 946 6.36 -11.68 -21.32
N HIS A 947 6.50 -12.99 -21.53
CA HIS A 947 7.72 -13.70 -21.12
C HIS A 947 8.92 -13.27 -21.97
N ALA A 948 10.11 -13.30 -21.37
CA ALA A 948 11.36 -13.02 -22.05
C ALA A 948 11.66 -14.02 -23.17
N ILE A 949 12.13 -13.50 -24.30
CA ILE A 949 12.57 -14.27 -25.48
C ILE A 949 13.86 -13.66 -26.03
N ALA A 950 14.48 -14.32 -27.01
CA ALA A 950 15.52 -13.67 -27.82
C ALA A 950 14.86 -12.52 -28.60
N LEU A 951 15.35 -11.30 -28.39
CA LEU A 951 14.84 -10.10 -29.06
C LEU A 951 15.80 -9.61 -30.13
N TYR A 952 17.10 -9.77 -29.93
CA TYR A 952 18.11 -9.35 -30.90
C TYR A 952 19.17 -10.41 -31.10
N ARG A 953 19.56 -10.64 -32.36
CA ARG A 953 20.74 -11.43 -32.73
C ARG A 953 21.73 -10.56 -33.47
N LYS A 954 23.02 -10.80 -33.25
CA LYS A 954 24.08 -10.07 -33.95
C LYS A 954 24.09 -10.47 -35.42
N ASN A 955 24.20 -9.52 -36.34
CA ASN A 955 24.25 -9.81 -37.77
C ASN A 955 25.55 -10.57 -38.09
N GLU A 956 25.46 -11.56 -38.98
CA GLU A 956 26.64 -12.14 -39.62
C GLU A 956 27.25 -11.12 -40.60
N GLU A 957 28.57 -11.17 -40.80
CA GLU A 957 29.28 -10.25 -41.70
C GLU A 957 28.66 -10.28 -43.12
N GLY A 958 27.87 -9.25 -43.47
CA GLY A 958 27.31 -9.06 -44.81
C GLY A 958 25.78 -8.99 -44.94
N GLU A 959 24.98 -9.19 -43.88
CA GLU A 959 23.52 -8.98 -43.95
C GLU A 959 23.15 -7.49 -43.77
N GLU A 960 22.65 -6.85 -44.85
CA GLU A 960 21.98 -5.55 -44.78
C GLU A 960 20.62 -5.64 -44.07
N ASP A 961 20.33 -4.62 -43.28
CA ASP A 961 19.20 -4.49 -42.36
C ASP A 961 17.87 -4.35 -43.11
N LEU A 962 17.30 -5.48 -43.57
CA LEU A 962 16.17 -5.49 -44.50
C LEU A 962 14.80 -5.16 -43.86
N LEU A 963 14.68 -5.01 -42.54
CA LEU A 963 13.36 -4.86 -41.87
C LEU A 963 13.27 -3.85 -40.70
N GLY A 964 14.12 -2.83 -40.62
CA GLY A 964 13.88 -1.75 -39.66
C GLY A 964 14.95 -0.67 -39.66
N GLY A 965 14.66 0.47 -40.29
CA GLY A 965 15.66 1.50 -40.60
C GLY A 965 16.63 1.86 -39.47
N GLY A 966 17.90 1.53 -39.65
CA GLY A 966 19.08 2.33 -39.27
C GLY A 966 19.32 2.64 -37.79
N LYS A 967 18.61 2.02 -36.84
CA LYS A 967 18.70 2.40 -35.40
C LYS A 967 19.40 1.38 -34.49
N SER A 968 19.81 0.22 -35.03
CA SER A 968 20.41 -0.89 -34.27
C SER A 968 21.63 -1.48 -35.00
N GLU A 969 22.65 -0.65 -35.30
CA GLU A 969 23.82 -1.10 -36.08
C GLU A 969 24.40 -2.44 -35.57
N GLY A 970 24.41 -3.44 -36.45
CA GLY A 970 24.96 -4.77 -36.18
C GLY A 970 24.02 -5.75 -35.44
N TRP A 971 22.75 -5.41 -35.22
CA TRP A 971 21.77 -6.26 -34.53
C TRP A 971 20.45 -6.38 -35.30
N LYS A 972 20.00 -7.62 -35.52
CA LYS A 972 18.71 -7.99 -36.12
C LYS A 972 17.65 -8.16 -35.05
N LEU A 973 16.56 -7.40 -35.14
CA LEU A 973 15.40 -7.52 -34.25
C LEU A 973 14.57 -8.76 -34.62
N GLU A 974 14.32 -9.63 -33.65
CA GLU A 974 13.43 -10.79 -33.75
C GLU A 974 12.09 -10.46 -33.06
N GLY A 975 11.10 -10.05 -33.85
CA GLY A 975 9.74 -9.78 -33.36
C GLY A 975 9.46 -8.30 -33.05
N SER A 976 8.70 -8.04 -31.98
CA SER A 976 8.37 -6.69 -31.54
C SER A 976 8.92 -6.41 -30.14
N VAL A 977 9.32 -5.17 -29.90
CA VAL A 977 9.83 -4.74 -28.60
C VAL A 977 9.30 -3.34 -28.27
N VAL A 978 8.91 -3.13 -27.02
CA VAL A 978 8.49 -1.82 -26.52
C VAL A 978 9.70 -1.00 -26.05
N PRO A 979 9.63 0.34 -26.10
CA PRO A 979 10.66 1.17 -25.50
C PRO A 979 10.83 0.90 -24.00
N PHE A 980 12.04 1.14 -23.52
CA PHE A 980 12.48 0.92 -22.14
C PHE A 980 12.49 -0.55 -21.69
N THR A 981 12.45 -1.49 -22.63
CA THR A 981 12.67 -2.91 -22.33
C THR A 981 14.11 -3.14 -21.87
N PRO A 982 14.34 -3.66 -20.65
CA PRO A 982 15.65 -4.10 -20.21
C PRO A 982 16.08 -5.36 -20.97
N LEU A 983 17.37 -5.44 -21.29
CA LEU A 983 17.97 -6.53 -22.05
C LEU A 983 18.99 -7.26 -21.20
N LEU A 984 19.07 -8.58 -21.37
CA LEU A 984 20.04 -9.49 -20.74
C LEU A 984 20.84 -10.21 -21.81
N TYR A 985 22.03 -10.67 -21.46
CA TYR A 985 22.81 -11.60 -22.28
C TYR A 985 23.40 -12.71 -21.43
N PHE A 986 23.55 -13.89 -22.03
CA PHE A 986 24.24 -15.00 -21.38
C PHE A 986 25.75 -14.75 -21.44
N LYS A 987 26.43 -14.79 -20.29
CA LYS A 987 27.88 -14.52 -20.23
C LYS A 987 28.73 -15.68 -20.76
N GLY A 988 28.14 -16.87 -20.84
CA GLY A 988 28.83 -18.11 -21.17
C GLY A 988 28.71 -18.53 -22.62
N ASP A 989 29.34 -19.66 -22.91
CA ASP A 989 29.16 -20.41 -24.14
C ASP A 989 28.23 -21.60 -23.87
N ARG A 990 27.10 -21.67 -24.59
CA ARG A 990 26.14 -22.77 -24.47
C ARG A 990 26.79 -24.11 -24.81
N GLN A 991 27.74 -24.12 -25.75
CA GLN A 991 28.45 -25.31 -26.17
C GLN A 991 29.38 -25.85 -25.08
N ALA A 992 30.06 -24.96 -24.35
CA ALA A 992 30.88 -25.34 -23.22
C ALA A 992 30.03 -25.99 -22.11
N VAL A 993 28.84 -25.45 -21.83
CA VAL A 993 27.91 -26.04 -20.85
C VAL A 993 27.41 -27.42 -21.30
N ILE A 994 27.08 -27.59 -22.59
CA ILE A 994 26.70 -28.89 -23.16
C ILE A 994 27.84 -29.91 -22.99
N GLY A 995 29.08 -29.53 -23.32
CA GLY A 995 30.25 -30.41 -23.20
C GLY A 995 30.55 -30.82 -21.76
N ALA A 996 30.37 -29.90 -20.80
CA ALA A 996 30.52 -30.20 -19.38
C ALA A 996 29.49 -31.23 -18.90
N VAL A 997 28.21 -31.03 -19.21
CA VAL A 997 27.13 -31.97 -18.85
C VAL A 997 27.29 -33.31 -19.58
N ALA A 998 27.72 -33.31 -20.84
CA ALA A 998 28.01 -34.53 -21.61
C ALA A 998 29.08 -35.39 -20.90
N SER A 999 30.15 -34.74 -20.45
CA SER A 999 31.26 -35.39 -19.72
C SER A 999 30.80 -35.93 -18.37
N GLU A 1000 30.01 -35.16 -17.62
CA GLU A 1000 29.49 -35.56 -16.30
C GLU A 1000 28.52 -36.75 -16.40
N GLN A 1001 27.64 -36.74 -17.41
CA GLN A 1001 26.63 -37.80 -17.59
C GLN A 1001 27.15 -39.01 -18.38
N GLY A 1002 28.37 -38.94 -18.94
CA GLY A 1002 28.93 -40.01 -19.77
C GLY A 1002 28.17 -40.23 -21.08
N LEU A 1003 27.64 -39.16 -21.67
CA LEU A 1003 26.83 -39.20 -22.89
C LEU A 1003 27.50 -38.40 -24.02
N ALA A 1004 27.20 -38.75 -25.27
CA ALA A 1004 27.60 -37.94 -26.42
C ALA A 1004 26.85 -36.58 -26.41
N GLU A 1005 27.50 -35.50 -26.86
CA GLU A 1005 26.89 -34.17 -26.90
C GLU A 1005 25.60 -34.12 -27.75
N GLU A 1006 25.55 -34.87 -28.84
CA GLU A 1006 24.34 -35.00 -29.67
C GLU A 1006 23.15 -35.57 -28.86
N ARG A 1007 23.44 -36.52 -27.95
CA ARG A 1007 22.42 -37.06 -27.05
C ARG A 1007 21.95 -36.01 -26.04
N ILE A 1008 22.86 -35.21 -25.48
CA ILE A 1008 22.52 -34.09 -24.58
C ILE A 1008 21.63 -33.09 -25.30
N ARG A 1009 21.99 -32.66 -26.52
CA ARG A 1009 21.18 -31.74 -27.34
C ARG A 1009 19.78 -32.27 -27.61
N SER A 1010 19.65 -33.58 -27.88
CA SER A 1010 18.32 -34.16 -28.10
C SER A 1010 17.40 -34.05 -26.88
N LEU A 1011 17.95 -34.05 -25.67
CA LEU A 1011 17.21 -33.96 -24.41
C LEU A 1011 17.09 -32.53 -23.86
N ALA A 1012 17.85 -31.59 -24.43
CA ALA A 1012 18.00 -30.25 -23.89
C ALA A 1012 16.73 -29.40 -24.02
N ILE A 1013 16.60 -28.39 -23.16
CA ILE A 1013 15.60 -27.33 -23.31
C ILE A 1013 15.91 -26.43 -24.51
N SER A 1014 14.90 -25.72 -25.03
CA SER A 1014 14.99 -24.92 -26.26
C SER A 1014 16.16 -23.94 -26.29
N PHE A 1015 16.51 -23.33 -25.15
CA PHE A 1015 17.66 -22.43 -25.02
C PHE A 1015 18.97 -23.02 -25.56
N PHE A 1016 19.18 -24.34 -25.45
CA PHE A 1016 20.37 -25.04 -25.93
C PHE A 1016 20.22 -25.67 -27.33
N ILE A 1017 19.01 -25.69 -27.87
CA ILE A 1017 18.68 -26.24 -29.18
C ILE A 1017 18.70 -25.16 -30.26
N GLU A 1018 18.42 -23.90 -29.90
CA GLU A 1018 18.58 -22.76 -30.79
C GLU A 1018 20.01 -22.71 -31.32
N VAL A 1019 20.17 -23.17 -32.57
CA VAL A 1019 21.41 -23.14 -33.34
C VAL A 1019 21.92 -21.70 -33.34
N GLU A 1020 23.21 -21.52 -33.05
CA GLU A 1020 23.88 -20.23 -33.17
C GLU A 1020 23.77 -19.67 -34.59
#